data_AF-A0A0Q8QQP0-F1
#
_entry.id   AF-A0A0Q8QQP0-F1
#
_cell.length_a   1.000
_cell.length_b   1.000
_cell.length_c   1.000
_cell.angle_alpha   90.00
_cell.angle_beta   90.00
_cell.angle_gamma   90.00
#
_symmetry.space_group_name_H-M   'P 1'
#
loop_
_entity.id
_entity.type
_entity.pdbx_description
1 polymer ?
#
loop_
_entity_poly.entity_id
_entity_poly.type
_entity_poly.pdbx_seq_one_letter_code
_entity_poly.pdbx_strand_id
1 'polypeptide(L)'
;MTVKADGTAADTISAFDSIDGGAGNDALNVYSDGTNNLALPASATVKNVETINIFNSTAAFNTGTANTLDASKFVGATTINQSGLAANVTKLGETTTAGFKSIATGALSVTAANAATSATVALTSVGEAASLTVQADAAATTSALTSVTVSGTRTDTDANGKLADLALTVVVGKDVQTLKLNTATNVDLTASKIAGAKDITVIDASASTGAVKFAPAGGNTTLKTLLTGAGNDTVTISTTTSNTAGAEINALVGAGAGDDKITVSTTGTGKTEINADDGNDTVTLTTALTTSTRINGGAGTDKLVLSGGGTLVAGDYALIGATVSNVEKLAFGAAAVADASKLAQFSEIGFFTTGTNTVTEVAAAQTVVALGDLTATAAGYVAAKAEVPYQPAGADPVANPEVAYKPAVPATYAGTVNVTAQAAATPAAQSIVVNAETANVKVVAASGVVGAAAASQATTNIATITGDVKTLSVVTANGVDQADLTTAAAKADTLSVAKLTVDATHLASLTTLTLSGNGSVTLDDSAAAAGAIKLATIDASALGGTLAYGANAGDITGGLTFAGNANIAETIKLGAGHDVITVNSTYGKMDTVSGFDAVKETNTAKSTTDTLVFGTLNTSTAGATGLATKVTLSTNATSLELAFVEAAAASHAGTDAIVTFQFGGNTYLFKDGADAGNLDASDAAVTIVGLVDFTKDFDAYVVV
;
A
#
# COMPACT_ATOMS: atom_id res chain seq x y z
N MET A 1 -30.05 10.95 -55.33
CA MET A 1 -28.95 10.13 -55.85
C MET A 1 -29.32 9.66 -57.24
N THR A 2 -28.59 10.06 -58.29
CA THR A 2 -28.79 9.44 -59.60
C THR A 2 -28.25 8.02 -59.52
N VAL A 3 -29.13 7.04 -59.27
CA VAL A 3 -28.78 5.63 -59.49
C VAL A 3 -28.41 5.54 -60.96
N LYS A 4 -27.15 5.23 -61.26
CA LYS A 4 -26.70 5.10 -62.64
C LYS A 4 -27.56 4.00 -63.28
N ALA A 5 -27.99 4.21 -64.52
CA ALA A 5 -28.90 3.28 -65.21
C ALA A 5 -28.31 1.87 -65.39
N ASP A 6 -27.01 1.72 -65.17
CA ASP A 6 -26.26 0.46 -65.19
C ASP A 6 -26.23 -0.28 -63.85
N GLY A 7 -26.87 0.26 -62.80
CA GLY A 7 -26.90 -0.33 -61.45
C GLY A 7 -25.59 -0.21 -60.67
N THR A 8 -24.62 0.54 -61.16
CA THR A 8 -23.37 0.79 -60.42
C THR A 8 -23.61 1.80 -59.29
N ALA A 9 -22.80 1.70 -58.24
CA ALA A 9 -22.83 2.64 -57.12
C ALA A 9 -22.66 4.09 -57.64
N ALA A 10 -23.35 5.04 -57.03
CA ALA A 10 -23.08 6.45 -57.27
C ALA A 10 -21.85 6.85 -56.46
N ASP A 11 -20.84 7.38 -57.15
CA ASP A 11 -19.51 7.62 -56.58
C ASP A 11 -19.47 8.90 -55.72
N THR A 12 -20.42 9.82 -55.94
CA THR A 12 -20.44 11.15 -55.29
C THR A 12 -21.85 11.69 -55.02
N ILE A 13 -22.08 12.28 -53.84
CA ILE A 13 -23.23 13.14 -53.51
C ILE A 13 -23.01 14.51 -54.17
N SER A 14 -23.98 14.96 -54.96
CA SER A 14 -23.95 16.21 -55.72
C SER A 14 -24.83 17.30 -55.10
N ALA A 15 -24.66 18.54 -55.56
CA ALA A 15 -25.44 19.69 -55.07
C ALA A 15 -26.95 19.61 -55.33
N PHE A 16 -27.41 18.68 -56.17
CA PHE A 16 -28.81 18.52 -56.53
C PHE A 16 -29.45 17.27 -55.91
N ASP A 17 -28.70 16.55 -55.07
CA ASP A 17 -29.22 15.35 -54.43
C ASP A 17 -30.16 15.69 -53.26
N SER A 18 -31.37 15.13 -53.33
CA SER A 18 -32.33 15.06 -52.23
C SER A 18 -32.45 13.61 -51.79
N ILE A 19 -32.07 13.34 -50.54
CA ILE A 19 -32.15 12.03 -49.91
C ILE A 19 -33.25 12.11 -48.84
N ASP A 20 -34.26 11.27 -48.98
CA ASP A 20 -35.37 11.11 -48.03
C ASP A 20 -35.56 9.63 -47.76
N GLY A 21 -35.38 9.17 -46.51
CA GLY A 21 -35.55 7.76 -46.15
C GLY A 21 -37.03 7.34 -46.07
N GLY A 22 -37.94 8.30 -45.92
CA GLY A 22 -39.37 8.01 -45.81
C GLY A 22 -39.76 7.53 -44.42
N ALA A 23 -40.48 6.41 -44.35
CA ALA A 23 -40.97 5.84 -43.08
C ALA A 23 -40.22 4.54 -42.77
N GLY A 24 -39.76 4.40 -41.54
CA GLY A 24 -39.01 3.22 -41.12
C GLY A 24 -37.84 3.60 -40.23
N ASN A 25 -36.84 2.71 -40.20
CA ASN A 25 -35.52 3.00 -39.66
C ASN A 25 -34.54 2.87 -40.83
N ASP A 26 -34.22 4.01 -41.43
CA ASP A 26 -33.43 4.11 -42.64
C ASP A 26 -31.97 4.38 -42.33
N ALA A 27 -31.08 3.85 -43.18
CA ALA A 27 -29.64 3.99 -43.02
C ALA A 27 -28.99 4.56 -44.29
N LEU A 28 -28.23 5.64 -44.14
CA LEU A 28 -27.36 6.19 -45.18
C LEU A 28 -25.91 5.83 -44.87
N ASN A 29 -25.25 5.16 -45.80
CA ASN A 29 -23.82 4.85 -45.70
C ASN A 29 -23.05 5.73 -46.68
N VAL A 30 -22.11 6.52 -46.15
CA VAL A 30 -21.24 7.43 -46.91
C VAL A 30 -19.81 6.92 -46.80
N TYR A 31 -19.18 6.65 -47.94
CA TYR A 31 -17.75 6.42 -48.02
C TYR A 31 -17.07 7.71 -48.46
N SER A 32 -16.17 8.23 -47.61
CA SER A 32 -15.40 9.44 -47.83
C SER A 32 -13.91 9.10 -47.87
N ASP A 33 -13.30 9.32 -49.02
CA ASP A 33 -11.86 9.45 -49.19
C ASP A 33 -11.61 10.91 -49.62
N GLY A 34 -10.44 11.50 -49.43
CA GLY A 34 -10.21 12.94 -49.70
C GLY A 34 -10.58 13.47 -51.10
N THR A 35 -11.06 12.61 -52.01
CA THR A 35 -11.62 12.95 -53.32
C THR A 35 -13.14 12.74 -53.36
N ASN A 36 -13.64 11.57 -52.97
CA ASN A 36 -15.04 11.18 -53.07
C ASN A 36 -15.82 11.55 -51.81
N ASN A 37 -16.97 12.21 -51.96
CA ASN A 37 -17.85 12.60 -50.86
C ASN A 37 -17.17 13.37 -49.73
N LEU A 38 -16.03 14.04 -49.97
CA LEU A 38 -15.32 14.78 -48.92
C LEU A 38 -16.22 15.78 -48.19
N ALA A 39 -17.19 16.37 -48.89
CA ALA A 39 -18.14 17.31 -48.32
C ALA A 39 -19.58 17.02 -48.78
N LEU A 40 -20.55 17.23 -47.89
CA LEU A 40 -21.96 17.40 -48.25
C LEU A 40 -22.10 18.75 -48.97
N PRO A 41 -22.51 18.78 -50.26
CA PRO A 41 -22.72 20.03 -50.96
C PRO A 41 -23.78 20.89 -50.28
N ALA A 42 -23.60 22.22 -50.27
CA ALA A 42 -24.46 23.14 -49.51
C ALA A 42 -25.96 23.05 -49.86
N SER A 43 -26.27 22.67 -51.10
CA SER A 43 -27.64 22.53 -51.62
C SER A 43 -28.22 21.12 -51.52
N ALA A 44 -27.40 20.11 -51.16
CA ALA A 44 -27.90 18.75 -50.94
C ALA A 44 -28.72 18.68 -49.65
N THR A 45 -29.75 17.84 -49.63
CA THR A 45 -30.61 17.65 -48.44
C THR A 45 -30.69 16.19 -48.05
N VAL A 46 -30.55 15.91 -46.75
CA VAL A 46 -30.80 14.59 -46.16
C VAL A 46 -31.87 14.72 -45.09
N LYS A 47 -32.97 13.98 -45.23
CA LYS A 47 -34.12 14.01 -44.31
C LYS A 47 -34.65 12.60 -44.06
N ASN A 48 -35.27 12.40 -42.89
CA ASN A 48 -35.93 11.15 -42.50
C ASN A 48 -35.02 9.92 -42.71
N VAL A 49 -33.74 10.06 -42.34
CA VAL A 49 -32.80 8.93 -42.28
C VAL A 49 -32.26 8.88 -40.87
N GLU A 50 -32.61 7.84 -40.13
CA GLU A 50 -32.35 7.76 -38.70
C GLU A 50 -30.88 7.45 -38.40
N THR A 51 -30.23 6.62 -39.24
CA THR A 51 -28.84 6.21 -39.06
C THR A 51 -27.95 6.71 -40.19
N ILE A 52 -27.00 7.59 -39.88
CA ILE A 52 -25.97 8.04 -40.83
C ILE A 52 -24.65 7.37 -40.47
N ASN A 53 -24.07 6.60 -41.39
CA ASN A 53 -22.75 5.99 -41.22
C ASN A 53 -21.76 6.60 -42.20
N ILE A 54 -20.67 7.16 -41.69
CA ILE A 54 -19.63 7.81 -42.47
C ILE A 54 -18.32 7.05 -42.26
N PHE A 55 -17.82 6.43 -43.32
CA PHE A 55 -16.50 5.81 -43.34
C PHE A 55 -15.48 6.78 -43.94
N ASN A 56 -14.60 7.32 -43.10
CA ASN A 56 -13.56 8.25 -43.49
C ASN A 56 -12.23 7.50 -43.64
N SER A 57 -11.79 7.28 -44.88
CA SER A 57 -10.58 6.50 -45.17
C SER A 57 -9.30 7.34 -45.06
N THR A 58 -9.27 8.50 -45.73
CA THR A 58 -8.06 9.36 -45.83
C THR A 58 -8.28 10.80 -45.42
N ALA A 59 -9.53 11.27 -45.40
CA ALA A 59 -9.93 12.58 -44.92
C ALA A 59 -11.32 12.51 -44.30
N ALA A 60 -11.59 13.37 -43.32
CA ALA A 60 -12.88 13.43 -42.65
C ALA A 60 -13.94 14.15 -43.51
N PHE A 61 -15.09 13.49 -43.68
CA PHE A 61 -16.29 14.07 -44.26
C PHE A 61 -16.68 15.36 -43.56
N ASN A 62 -17.12 16.37 -44.31
CA ASN A 62 -17.57 17.64 -43.77
C ASN A 62 -18.88 18.13 -44.40
N THR A 63 -19.50 19.16 -43.84
CA THR A 63 -20.75 19.75 -44.36
C THR A 63 -20.57 21.23 -44.73
N GLY A 64 -19.49 21.53 -45.45
CA GLY A 64 -19.22 22.85 -46.03
C GLY A 64 -18.01 23.57 -45.44
N THR A 65 -17.64 23.28 -44.20
CA THR A 65 -16.40 23.78 -43.57
C THR A 65 -15.48 22.60 -43.32
N ALA A 66 -14.23 22.66 -43.79
CA ALA A 66 -13.26 21.58 -43.62
C ALA A 66 -13.20 21.11 -42.15
N ASN A 67 -13.15 19.79 -41.96
CA ASN A 67 -13.12 19.12 -40.65
C ASN A 67 -14.32 19.43 -39.72
N THR A 68 -15.45 19.88 -40.27
CA THR A 68 -16.68 20.15 -39.51
C THR A 68 -17.87 19.38 -40.07
N LEU A 69 -18.59 18.68 -39.21
CA LEU A 69 -19.81 17.94 -39.50
C LEU A 69 -21.01 18.61 -38.79
N ASP A 70 -21.79 19.40 -39.52
CA ASP A 70 -23.02 20.05 -39.03
C ASP A 70 -24.18 19.04 -39.01
N ALA A 71 -24.51 18.54 -37.82
CA ALA A 71 -25.55 17.54 -37.61
C ALA A 71 -26.94 18.05 -38.04
N SER A 72 -27.17 19.37 -38.06
CA SER A 72 -28.46 19.94 -38.49
C SER A 72 -28.76 19.72 -39.98
N LYS A 73 -27.78 19.27 -40.76
CA LYS A 73 -27.96 18.89 -42.17
C LYS A 73 -28.61 17.53 -42.38
N PHE A 74 -28.71 16.70 -41.32
CA PHE A 74 -29.32 15.37 -41.34
C PHE A 74 -30.64 15.39 -40.54
N VAL A 75 -31.69 15.94 -41.14
CA VAL A 75 -32.97 16.16 -40.43
C VAL A 75 -33.64 14.81 -40.14
N GLY A 76 -33.93 14.53 -38.86
CA GLY A 76 -34.52 13.26 -38.43
C GLY A 76 -33.49 12.19 -38.01
N ALA A 77 -32.19 12.46 -38.16
CA ALA A 77 -31.16 11.51 -37.72
C ALA A 77 -31.17 11.32 -36.19
N THR A 78 -31.20 10.06 -35.77
CA THR A 78 -31.05 9.66 -34.37
C THR A 78 -29.61 9.29 -34.05
N THR A 79 -28.82 8.88 -35.05
CA THR A 79 -27.40 8.54 -34.89
C THR A 79 -26.59 9.00 -36.10
N ILE A 80 -25.42 9.61 -35.85
CA ILE A 80 -24.43 9.98 -36.86
C ILE A 80 -23.08 9.37 -36.46
N ASN A 81 -22.67 8.31 -37.16
CA ASN A 81 -21.45 7.56 -36.89
C ASN A 81 -20.33 7.99 -37.84
N GLN A 82 -19.14 8.23 -37.30
CA GLN A 82 -17.91 8.45 -38.05
C GLN A 82 -16.92 7.31 -37.76
N SER A 83 -16.30 6.74 -38.80
CA SER A 83 -15.33 5.64 -38.65
C SER A 83 -14.01 5.92 -39.36
N GLY A 84 -12.90 5.45 -38.76
CA GLY A 84 -11.52 5.61 -39.26
C GLY A 84 -10.92 6.97 -38.90
N LEU A 85 -11.54 8.05 -39.38
CA LEU A 85 -11.23 9.44 -39.04
C LEU A 85 -12.50 10.17 -38.57
N ALA A 86 -12.33 11.28 -37.87
CA ALA A 86 -13.45 12.06 -37.32
C ALA A 86 -13.30 13.56 -37.62
N ALA A 87 -14.39 14.17 -38.08
CA ALA A 87 -14.59 15.61 -38.08
C ALA A 87 -15.24 16.07 -36.77
N ASN A 88 -15.12 17.37 -36.48
CA ASN A 88 -15.79 18.00 -35.34
C ASN A 88 -17.30 18.03 -35.59
N VAL A 89 -18.09 17.37 -34.74
CA VAL A 89 -19.55 17.40 -34.84
C VAL A 89 -20.04 18.73 -34.27
N THR A 90 -20.91 19.43 -35.01
CA THR A 90 -21.48 20.72 -34.60
C THR A 90 -22.99 20.71 -34.71
N LYS A 91 -23.66 21.55 -33.92
CA LYS A 91 -25.13 21.65 -33.84
C LYS A 91 -25.81 20.31 -33.58
N LEU A 92 -25.22 19.47 -32.73
CA LEU A 92 -25.82 18.20 -32.34
C LEU A 92 -27.13 18.46 -31.57
N GLY A 93 -28.23 17.88 -32.05
CA GLY A 93 -29.52 17.94 -31.36
C GLY A 93 -29.63 16.94 -30.21
N GLU A 94 -30.55 17.18 -29.26
CA GLU A 94 -30.74 16.34 -28.07
C GLU A 94 -31.10 14.87 -28.40
N THR A 95 -31.78 14.65 -29.51
CA THR A 95 -32.24 13.33 -29.96
C THR A 95 -31.24 12.61 -30.86
N THR A 96 -30.08 13.22 -31.13
CA THR A 96 -29.07 12.67 -32.04
C THR A 96 -27.83 12.27 -31.26
N THR A 97 -27.37 11.04 -31.48
CA THR A 97 -26.12 10.53 -30.92
C THR A 97 -24.97 10.72 -31.90
N ALA A 98 -23.87 11.34 -31.45
CA ALA A 98 -22.61 11.38 -32.19
C ALA A 98 -21.81 10.09 -31.93
N GLY A 99 -21.64 9.26 -32.95
CA GLY A 99 -20.88 8.02 -32.86
C GLY A 99 -19.46 8.15 -33.41
N PHE A 100 -18.47 7.64 -32.69
CA PHE A 100 -17.08 7.53 -33.13
C PHE A 100 -16.61 6.08 -33.08
N LYS A 101 -16.19 5.53 -34.22
CA LYS A 101 -15.88 4.11 -34.37
C LYS A 101 -14.49 3.85 -34.95
N SER A 102 -13.69 3.02 -34.27
CA SER A 102 -12.36 2.62 -34.74
C SER A 102 -11.44 3.82 -35.02
N ILE A 103 -11.50 4.83 -34.15
CA ILE A 103 -10.60 5.98 -34.18
C ILE A 103 -9.42 5.67 -33.26
N ALA A 104 -8.22 5.48 -33.81
CA ALA A 104 -7.06 5.06 -33.04
C ALA A 104 -6.53 6.16 -32.09
N THR A 105 -6.46 7.40 -32.57
CA THR A 105 -5.91 8.55 -31.83
C THR A 105 -6.60 9.85 -32.25
N GLY A 106 -6.54 10.88 -31.42
CA GLY A 106 -6.91 12.25 -31.80
C GLY A 106 -7.92 12.91 -30.85
N ALA A 107 -8.17 14.20 -31.08
CA ALA A 107 -9.15 14.97 -30.34
C ALA A 107 -10.52 14.89 -31.02
N LEU A 108 -11.47 14.24 -30.37
CA LEU A 108 -12.87 14.19 -30.79
C LEU A 108 -13.60 15.41 -30.25
N SER A 109 -14.50 16.00 -31.03
CA SER A 109 -15.25 17.19 -30.62
C SER A 109 -16.71 17.11 -31.02
N VAL A 110 -17.58 17.48 -30.07
CA VAL A 110 -19.03 17.59 -30.24
C VAL A 110 -19.49 18.93 -29.68
N THR A 111 -20.07 19.77 -30.52
CA THR A 111 -20.72 21.03 -30.12
C THR A 111 -22.24 20.86 -30.20
N ALA A 112 -22.91 20.98 -29.06
CA ALA A 112 -24.37 20.91 -28.98
C ALA A 112 -25.04 22.10 -29.69
N ALA A 113 -26.25 21.89 -30.23
CA ALA A 113 -27.06 22.98 -30.75
C ALA A 113 -27.46 23.96 -29.64
N ASN A 114 -27.70 25.22 -29.97
CA ASN A 114 -27.90 26.29 -28.97
C ASN A 114 -28.99 25.97 -27.94
N ALA A 115 -30.13 25.45 -28.40
CA ALA A 115 -31.25 25.11 -27.53
C ALA A 115 -31.13 23.72 -26.88
N ALA A 116 -30.13 22.92 -27.24
CA ALA A 116 -29.97 21.58 -26.72
C ALA A 116 -29.43 21.62 -25.28
N THR A 117 -30.17 20.98 -24.39
CA THR A 117 -29.84 20.80 -22.98
C THR A 117 -28.99 19.56 -22.74
N SER A 118 -28.97 18.62 -23.70
CA SER A 118 -28.19 17.38 -23.63
C SER A 118 -27.37 17.13 -24.90
N ALA A 119 -26.28 16.37 -24.75
CA ALA A 119 -25.50 15.83 -25.84
C ALA A 119 -25.11 14.37 -25.54
N THR A 120 -25.25 13.49 -26.54
CA THR A 120 -24.96 12.05 -26.41
C THR A 120 -23.85 11.63 -27.36
N VAL A 121 -22.85 10.93 -26.84
CA VAL A 121 -21.70 10.41 -27.58
C VAL A 121 -21.60 8.90 -27.37
N ALA A 122 -21.39 8.17 -28.47
CA ALA A 122 -21.14 6.74 -28.45
C ALA A 122 -19.74 6.45 -29.01
N LEU A 123 -18.93 5.71 -28.26
CA LEU A 123 -17.59 5.27 -28.65
C LEU A 123 -17.64 3.79 -29.01
N THR A 124 -16.93 3.38 -30.05
CA THR A 124 -16.82 1.96 -30.41
C THR A 124 -15.40 1.67 -30.86
N SER A 125 -14.63 0.96 -30.04
CA SER A 125 -13.21 0.68 -30.31
C SER A 125 -12.39 1.95 -30.58
N VAL A 126 -12.65 3.00 -29.80
CA VAL A 126 -11.83 4.22 -29.83
C VAL A 126 -10.57 3.95 -29.01
N GLY A 127 -9.40 4.30 -29.55
CA GLY A 127 -8.12 4.07 -28.88
C GLY A 127 -7.96 4.90 -27.60
N GLU A 128 -7.14 4.39 -26.70
CA GLU A 128 -6.99 4.97 -25.36
C GLU A 128 -6.33 6.35 -25.34
N ALA A 129 -5.53 6.67 -26.37
CA ALA A 129 -4.88 7.97 -26.54
C ALA A 129 -5.81 9.08 -27.09
N ALA A 130 -7.05 8.74 -27.45
CA ALA A 130 -8.04 9.73 -27.90
C ALA A 130 -8.58 10.56 -26.72
N SER A 131 -8.91 11.83 -26.99
CA SER A 131 -9.61 12.72 -26.06
C SER A 131 -10.97 13.12 -26.64
N LEU A 132 -11.88 13.56 -25.77
CA LEU A 132 -13.23 13.99 -26.16
C LEU A 132 -13.56 15.36 -25.54
N THR A 133 -14.00 16.29 -26.36
CA THR A 133 -14.61 17.55 -25.92
C THR A 133 -16.08 17.57 -26.30
N VAL A 134 -16.96 17.73 -25.31
CA VAL A 134 -18.39 18.00 -25.51
C VAL A 134 -18.70 19.38 -25.00
N GLN A 135 -19.18 20.27 -25.87
CA GLN A 135 -19.29 21.69 -25.53
C GLN A 135 -20.60 22.32 -25.99
N ALA A 136 -21.02 23.30 -25.22
CA ALA A 136 -21.95 24.34 -25.63
C ALA A 136 -21.38 25.19 -26.78
N ASP A 137 -22.25 25.75 -27.62
CA ASP A 137 -21.83 26.71 -28.64
C ASP A 137 -21.42 28.04 -27.98
N ALA A 138 -20.11 28.31 -27.96
CA ALA A 138 -19.54 29.52 -27.37
C ALA A 138 -19.94 30.82 -28.09
N ALA A 139 -20.34 30.74 -29.37
CA ALA A 139 -20.80 31.90 -30.13
C ALA A 139 -22.28 32.24 -29.85
N ALA A 140 -23.02 31.32 -29.24
CA ALA A 140 -24.45 31.48 -28.98
C ALA A 140 -24.73 32.27 -27.70
N THR A 141 -25.65 33.23 -27.78
CA THR A 141 -26.11 33.99 -26.61
C THR A 141 -27.03 33.18 -25.68
N THR A 142 -27.50 32.00 -26.11
CA THR A 142 -28.52 31.20 -25.42
C THR A 142 -28.16 29.72 -25.28
N SER A 143 -26.87 29.35 -25.24
CA SER A 143 -26.50 27.92 -25.16
C SER A 143 -26.95 27.27 -23.85
N ALA A 144 -27.60 26.10 -23.93
CA ALA A 144 -28.31 25.47 -22.80
C ALA A 144 -27.73 24.13 -22.30
N LEU A 145 -26.58 23.67 -22.83
CA LEU A 145 -26.02 22.34 -22.52
C LEU A 145 -25.77 22.18 -21.01
N THR A 146 -26.45 21.22 -20.41
CA THR A 146 -26.34 20.88 -18.98
C THR A 146 -26.08 19.40 -18.74
N SER A 147 -26.37 18.52 -19.71
CA SER A 147 -26.21 17.08 -19.59
C SER A 147 -25.35 16.49 -20.71
N VAL A 148 -24.43 15.60 -20.36
CA VAL A 148 -23.61 14.85 -21.31
C VAL A 148 -23.70 13.36 -20.99
N THR A 149 -23.93 12.55 -22.02
CA THR A 149 -23.87 11.09 -21.93
C THR A 149 -22.76 10.57 -22.84
N VAL A 150 -21.85 9.75 -22.29
CA VAL A 150 -20.77 9.07 -23.02
C VAL A 150 -20.91 7.57 -22.81
N SER A 151 -21.00 6.81 -23.91
CA SER A 151 -21.27 5.38 -23.86
C SER A 151 -20.35 4.60 -24.79
N GLY A 152 -20.38 3.26 -24.66
CA GLY A 152 -19.71 2.35 -25.57
C GLY A 152 -18.33 1.88 -25.10
N THR A 153 -17.47 1.48 -26.04
CA THR A 153 -16.22 0.77 -25.74
C THR A 153 -14.99 1.49 -26.28
N ARG A 154 -13.87 1.28 -25.58
CA ARG A 154 -12.53 1.75 -25.97
C ARG A 154 -11.56 0.57 -26.07
N THR A 155 -10.41 0.80 -26.69
CA THR A 155 -9.41 -0.24 -26.96
C THR A 155 -8.05 0.18 -26.41
N ASP A 156 -7.42 -0.72 -25.67
CA ASP A 156 -6.00 -0.66 -25.30
C ASP A 156 -5.18 -0.83 -26.59
N THR A 157 -4.52 0.25 -26.99
CA THR A 157 -3.79 0.38 -28.25
C THR A 157 -2.28 0.21 -28.08
N ASP A 158 -1.77 0.36 -26.85
CA ASP A 158 -0.34 0.17 -26.55
C ASP A 158 -0.01 -1.23 -26.00
N ALA A 159 -1.05 -2.03 -25.72
CA ALA A 159 -0.99 -3.41 -25.23
C ALA A 159 -0.29 -3.55 -23.87
N ASN A 160 -0.35 -2.52 -23.03
CA ASN A 160 0.19 -2.57 -21.66
C ASN A 160 -0.75 -3.32 -20.67
N GLY A 161 -1.96 -3.70 -21.10
CA GLY A 161 -2.95 -4.43 -20.29
C GLY A 161 -3.84 -3.54 -19.42
N LYS A 162 -3.71 -2.21 -19.53
CA LYS A 162 -4.44 -1.20 -18.78
C LYS A 162 -4.97 -0.13 -19.73
N LEU A 163 -6.28 -0.04 -19.81
CA LEU A 163 -6.97 1.02 -20.54
C LEU A 163 -6.86 2.36 -19.78
N ALA A 164 -6.27 3.38 -20.41
CA ALA A 164 -6.23 4.73 -19.86
C ALA A 164 -7.63 5.39 -19.77
N ASP A 165 -7.85 6.24 -18.75
CA ASP A 165 -9.08 7.03 -18.61
C ASP A 165 -9.28 7.96 -19.83
N LEU A 166 -10.53 8.17 -20.24
CA LEU A 166 -10.83 9.09 -21.34
C LEU A 166 -10.67 10.53 -20.85
N ALA A 167 -9.72 11.28 -21.41
CA ALA A 167 -9.64 12.71 -21.19
C ALA A 167 -10.90 13.39 -21.76
N LEU A 168 -11.84 13.74 -20.87
CA LEU A 168 -13.15 14.29 -21.21
C LEU A 168 -13.24 15.75 -20.77
N THR A 169 -13.39 16.66 -21.73
CA THR A 169 -13.72 18.05 -21.44
C THR A 169 -15.20 18.29 -21.68
N VAL A 170 -15.90 18.83 -20.67
CA VAL A 170 -17.29 19.27 -20.81
C VAL A 170 -17.39 20.77 -20.59
N VAL A 171 -17.89 21.51 -21.58
CA VAL A 171 -18.15 22.94 -21.48
C VAL A 171 -19.65 23.19 -21.44
N VAL A 172 -20.17 23.60 -20.27
CA VAL A 172 -21.62 23.85 -20.10
C VAL A 172 -22.09 25.14 -20.75
N GLY A 173 -23.40 25.23 -20.96
CA GLY A 173 -24.09 26.39 -21.51
C GLY A 173 -24.00 27.65 -20.66
N LYS A 174 -24.52 28.76 -21.20
CA LYS A 174 -24.58 30.03 -20.50
C LYS A 174 -25.56 29.92 -19.33
N ASP A 175 -25.18 30.46 -18.18
CA ASP A 175 -25.98 30.46 -16.94
C ASP A 175 -26.31 29.07 -16.36
N VAL A 176 -25.69 28.00 -16.88
CA VAL A 176 -25.77 26.64 -16.34
C VAL A 176 -24.82 26.51 -15.17
N GLN A 177 -25.34 26.09 -14.02
CA GLN A 177 -24.54 25.85 -12.80
C GLN A 177 -24.46 24.37 -12.42
N THR A 178 -25.22 23.52 -13.11
CA THR A 178 -25.27 22.07 -12.89
C THR A 178 -24.83 21.35 -14.15
N LEU A 179 -23.80 20.52 -14.04
CA LEU A 179 -23.40 19.55 -15.06
C LEU A 179 -23.91 18.17 -14.64
N LYS A 180 -24.71 17.52 -15.50
CA LYS A 180 -25.04 16.11 -15.40
C LYS A 180 -24.16 15.30 -16.32
N LEU A 181 -23.47 14.28 -15.80
CA LEU A 181 -22.58 13.42 -16.58
C LEU A 181 -22.98 11.96 -16.40
N ASN A 182 -23.25 11.26 -17.50
CA ASN A 182 -23.47 9.82 -17.49
C ASN A 182 -22.40 9.17 -18.36
N THR A 183 -21.43 8.50 -17.75
CA THR A 183 -20.39 7.78 -18.49
C THR A 183 -20.37 6.29 -18.17
N ALA A 184 -20.26 5.46 -19.19
CA ALA A 184 -20.03 4.00 -19.05
C ALA A 184 -18.54 3.62 -19.15
N THR A 185 -17.68 4.56 -19.54
CA THR A 185 -16.21 4.40 -19.59
C THR A 185 -15.58 5.23 -18.49
N ASN A 186 -14.38 4.85 -18.04
CA ASN A 186 -13.61 5.68 -17.13
C ASN A 186 -13.22 6.99 -17.81
N VAL A 187 -13.31 8.11 -17.08
CA VAL A 187 -13.03 9.47 -17.58
C VAL A 187 -12.14 10.26 -16.61
N ASP A 188 -11.22 11.04 -17.18
CA ASP A 188 -10.56 12.16 -16.50
C ASP A 188 -11.29 13.44 -16.91
N LEU A 189 -12.15 13.95 -16.02
CA LEU A 189 -13.11 15.01 -16.30
C LEU A 189 -12.50 16.40 -16.07
N THR A 190 -12.53 17.20 -17.13
CA THR A 190 -12.41 18.66 -17.05
C THR A 190 -13.77 19.31 -17.28
N ALA A 191 -14.40 19.80 -16.20
CA ALA A 191 -15.64 20.56 -16.29
C ALA A 191 -15.34 22.06 -16.41
N SER A 192 -15.95 22.74 -17.37
CA SER A 192 -15.70 24.15 -17.68
C SER A 192 -16.98 24.85 -18.15
N LYS A 193 -16.92 26.17 -18.23
CA LYS A 193 -18.03 27.03 -18.68
C LYS A 193 -17.60 27.87 -19.87
N ILE A 194 -18.55 28.34 -20.66
CA ILE A 194 -18.28 29.38 -21.66
C ILE A 194 -17.85 30.67 -20.94
N ALA A 195 -16.95 31.44 -21.56
CA ALA A 195 -16.51 32.73 -21.05
C ALA A 195 -17.70 33.65 -20.69
N GLY A 196 -17.67 34.24 -19.49
CA GLY A 196 -18.75 35.11 -18.99
C GLY A 196 -20.01 34.39 -18.51
N ALA A 197 -20.05 33.06 -18.49
CA ALA A 197 -21.12 32.29 -17.85
C ALA A 197 -20.94 32.19 -16.33
N LYS A 198 -21.98 31.71 -15.63
CA LYS A 198 -21.93 31.39 -14.20
C LYS A 198 -21.02 30.21 -13.94
N ASP A 199 -20.45 30.16 -12.73
CA ASP A 199 -19.63 29.02 -12.30
C ASP A 199 -20.46 27.75 -12.15
N ILE A 200 -19.83 26.61 -12.44
CA ILE A 200 -20.40 25.31 -12.13
C ILE A 200 -20.33 25.13 -10.60
N THR A 201 -21.49 24.93 -9.99
CA THR A 201 -21.63 24.70 -8.55
C THR A 201 -22.08 23.27 -8.23
N VAL A 202 -22.60 22.52 -9.21
CA VAL A 202 -22.98 21.12 -9.06
C VAL A 202 -22.43 20.31 -10.23
N ILE A 203 -21.75 19.21 -9.92
CA ILE A 203 -21.48 18.12 -10.85
C ILE A 203 -22.24 16.91 -10.32
N ASP A 204 -23.10 16.35 -11.15
CA ASP A 204 -23.91 15.19 -10.86
C ASP A 204 -23.57 14.09 -11.86
N ALA A 205 -22.68 13.19 -11.45
CA ALA A 205 -22.30 12.00 -12.20
C ALA A 205 -22.89 10.72 -11.60
N SER A 206 -23.95 10.83 -10.80
CA SER A 206 -24.56 9.72 -10.04
C SER A 206 -25.08 8.55 -10.88
N ALA A 207 -25.37 8.78 -12.17
CA ALA A 207 -25.77 7.73 -13.10
C ALA A 207 -24.62 7.17 -13.95
N SER A 208 -23.38 7.55 -13.66
CA SER A 208 -22.20 6.97 -14.30
C SER A 208 -21.92 5.56 -13.75
N THR A 209 -21.47 4.66 -14.62
CA THR A 209 -21.02 3.31 -14.25
C THR A 209 -19.52 3.11 -14.48
N GLY A 210 -18.90 3.98 -15.28
CA GLY A 210 -17.44 4.08 -15.38
C GLY A 210 -16.90 5.06 -14.33
N ALA A 211 -15.63 4.87 -13.94
CA ALA A 211 -14.97 5.72 -12.97
C ALA A 211 -14.84 7.18 -13.44
N VAL A 212 -15.08 8.12 -12.54
CA VAL A 212 -14.96 9.55 -12.74
C VAL A 212 -13.79 10.05 -11.90
N LYS A 213 -12.75 10.49 -12.60
CA LYS A 213 -11.65 11.25 -12.00
C LYS A 213 -11.93 12.73 -12.19
N PHE A 214 -12.05 13.47 -11.08
CA PHE A 214 -12.21 14.92 -11.07
C PHE A 214 -11.26 15.55 -10.05
N ALA A 215 -10.11 16.01 -10.52
CA ALA A 215 -9.07 16.62 -9.69
C ALA A 215 -8.49 17.88 -10.38
N PRO A 216 -9.26 18.99 -10.41
CA PRO A 216 -8.83 20.20 -11.11
C PRO A 216 -7.53 20.76 -10.49
N ALA A 217 -6.57 21.11 -11.34
CA ALA A 217 -5.31 21.71 -10.91
C ALA A 217 -5.58 23.05 -10.20
N GLY A 218 -5.12 23.17 -8.94
CA GLY A 218 -5.37 24.34 -8.09
C GLY A 218 -6.69 24.31 -7.30
N GLY A 219 -7.45 23.21 -7.39
CA GLY A 219 -8.73 23.03 -6.69
C GLY A 219 -9.91 23.73 -7.40
N ASN A 220 -11.11 23.52 -6.85
CA ASN A 220 -12.32 24.20 -7.29
C ASN A 220 -13.06 24.78 -6.08
N THR A 221 -13.01 26.10 -5.92
CA THR A 221 -13.59 26.81 -4.78
C THR A 221 -15.07 27.13 -4.97
N THR A 222 -15.60 27.03 -6.19
CA THR A 222 -16.99 27.37 -6.53
C THR A 222 -17.91 26.16 -6.53
N LEU A 223 -17.37 24.95 -6.71
CA LEU A 223 -18.12 23.70 -6.65
C LEU A 223 -18.68 23.48 -5.25
N LYS A 224 -19.98 23.27 -5.14
CA LYS A 224 -20.69 23.01 -3.88
C LYS A 224 -21.05 21.55 -3.73
N THR A 225 -21.42 20.90 -4.82
CA THR A 225 -21.86 19.50 -4.81
C THR A 225 -21.16 18.73 -5.91
N LEU A 226 -20.60 17.59 -5.53
CA LEU A 226 -20.03 16.61 -6.44
C LEU A 226 -20.63 15.25 -6.11
N LEU A 227 -21.39 14.69 -7.05
CA LEU A 227 -21.91 13.33 -6.96
C LEU A 227 -21.25 12.47 -8.02
N THR A 228 -20.84 11.26 -7.66
CA THR A 228 -20.25 10.28 -8.60
C THR A 228 -21.00 8.95 -8.57
N GLY A 229 -20.55 8.01 -9.39
CA GLY A 229 -21.33 6.87 -9.85
C GLY A 229 -20.86 5.54 -9.25
N ALA A 230 -21.16 4.43 -9.90
CA ALA A 230 -20.84 3.08 -9.41
C ALA A 230 -19.42 2.59 -9.77
N GLY A 231 -18.53 3.48 -10.23
CA GLY A 231 -17.15 3.15 -10.60
C GLY A 231 -16.19 3.64 -9.52
N ASN A 232 -14.96 3.10 -9.49
CA ASN A 232 -13.94 3.53 -8.52
C ASN A 232 -13.47 4.96 -8.82
N ASP A 233 -14.12 5.93 -8.20
CA ASP A 233 -14.01 7.34 -8.47
C ASP A 233 -12.79 7.97 -7.77
N THR A 234 -12.26 9.05 -8.33
CA THR A 234 -11.17 9.81 -7.69
C THR A 234 -11.48 11.29 -7.78
N VAL A 235 -11.88 11.88 -6.66
CA VAL A 235 -12.43 13.23 -6.63
C VAL A 235 -11.71 14.15 -5.67
N THR A 236 -11.62 15.42 -6.03
CA THR A 236 -11.09 16.49 -5.17
C THR A 236 -12.07 17.67 -5.12
N ILE A 237 -12.39 18.14 -3.92
CA ILE A 237 -13.18 19.36 -3.70
C ILE A 237 -12.43 20.34 -2.79
N SER A 238 -12.56 21.65 -3.06
CA SER A 238 -11.85 22.70 -2.31
C SER A 238 -12.74 23.92 -2.01
N THR A 239 -14.03 23.68 -1.77
CA THR A 239 -15.04 24.73 -1.58
C THR A 239 -14.73 25.67 -0.42
N THR A 240 -14.91 26.97 -0.62
CA THR A 240 -14.98 27.94 0.48
C THR A 240 -16.42 28.04 0.97
N THR A 241 -16.70 27.42 2.11
CA THR A 241 -18.03 27.33 2.72
C THR A 241 -18.40 28.59 3.50
N SER A 242 -19.70 28.83 3.71
CA SER A 242 -20.24 30.01 4.42
C SER A 242 -21.54 29.65 5.13
N ASN A 243 -21.70 30.09 6.37
CA ASN A 243 -22.96 30.05 7.13
C ASN A 243 -23.65 31.42 7.21
N THR A 244 -23.23 32.38 6.38
CA THR A 244 -23.85 33.72 6.36
C THR A 244 -25.29 33.61 5.87
N ALA A 245 -26.24 34.08 6.68
CA ALA A 245 -27.66 34.02 6.37
C ALA A 245 -27.97 34.63 4.99
N GLY A 246 -28.61 33.87 4.10
CA GLY A 246 -28.94 34.29 2.74
C GLY A 246 -27.79 34.20 1.73
N ALA A 247 -26.63 33.71 2.15
CA ALA A 247 -25.44 33.45 1.31
C ALA A 247 -24.72 32.16 1.76
N GLU A 248 -25.49 31.15 2.17
CA GLU A 248 -24.96 29.88 2.65
C GLU A 248 -24.29 29.10 1.51
N ILE A 249 -23.12 28.55 1.81
CA ILE A 249 -22.35 27.70 0.92
C ILE A 249 -21.94 26.47 1.74
N ASN A 250 -22.43 25.31 1.34
CA ASN A 250 -22.02 24.02 1.88
C ASN A 250 -21.29 23.24 0.79
N ALA A 251 -20.38 22.37 1.22
CA ALA A 251 -19.74 21.38 0.39
C ALA A 251 -20.41 20.02 0.63
N LEU A 252 -20.77 19.33 -0.44
CA LEU A 252 -21.30 17.97 -0.43
C LEU A 252 -20.51 17.13 -1.43
N VAL A 253 -19.97 16.02 -0.97
CA VAL A 253 -19.46 14.94 -1.83
C VAL A 253 -20.29 13.70 -1.56
N GLY A 254 -20.91 13.16 -2.60
CA GLY A 254 -21.57 11.87 -2.58
C GLY A 254 -20.87 10.97 -3.58
N ALA A 255 -20.00 10.12 -3.10
CA ALA A 255 -19.47 9.02 -3.88
C ALA A 255 -20.57 7.96 -4.06
N GLY A 256 -20.48 7.18 -5.14
CA GLY A 256 -21.42 6.09 -5.38
C GLY A 256 -20.80 4.76 -4.97
N ALA A 257 -21.26 3.66 -5.52
CA ALA A 257 -20.61 2.37 -5.24
C ALA A 257 -19.20 2.31 -5.86
N GLY A 258 -18.27 1.57 -5.25
CA GLY A 258 -16.90 1.40 -5.76
C GLY A 258 -15.86 1.74 -4.71
N ASP A 259 -14.59 1.41 -4.95
CA ASP A 259 -13.53 1.80 -4.01
C ASP A 259 -13.07 3.24 -4.32
N ASP A 260 -13.68 4.24 -3.67
CA ASP A 260 -13.52 5.64 -4.03
C ASP A 260 -12.39 6.35 -3.27
N LYS A 261 -11.78 7.34 -3.94
CA LYS A 261 -10.74 8.21 -3.36
C LYS A 261 -11.21 9.65 -3.34
N ILE A 262 -11.52 10.13 -2.14
CA ILE A 262 -12.12 11.45 -1.93
C ILE A 262 -11.14 12.36 -1.21
N THR A 263 -10.72 13.46 -1.83
CA THR A 263 -9.89 14.49 -1.19
C THR A 263 -10.70 15.75 -0.95
N VAL A 264 -10.75 16.22 0.30
CA VAL A 264 -11.55 17.38 0.70
C VAL A 264 -10.69 18.43 1.38
N SER A 265 -10.73 19.63 0.81
CA SER A 265 -9.97 20.80 1.24
C SER A 265 -10.88 22.02 1.43
N THR A 266 -11.93 21.88 2.25
CA THR A 266 -12.91 22.94 2.47
C THR A 266 -12.44 23.95 3.50
N THR A 267 -12.71 25.23 3.26
CA THR A 267 -12.46 26.31 4.25
C THR A 267 -13.76 27.02 4.60
N GLY A 268 -13.74 27.92 5.58
CA GLY A 268 -14.91 28.74 5.94
C GLY A 268 -15.78 28.15 7.06
N THR A 269 -17.03 28.59 7.14
CA THR A 269 -17.92 28.35 8.29
C THR A 269 -19.18 27.52 7.98
N GLY A 270 -19.39 27.18 6.71
CA GLY A 270 -20.52 26.35 6.29
C GLY A 270 -20.27 24.86 6.58
N LYS A 271 -21.17 24.01 6.07
CA LYS A 271 -21.07 22.56 6.26
C LYS A 271 -20.20 21.90 5.20
N THR A 272 -19.56 20.80 5.60
CA THR A 272 -18.89 19.87 4.71
C THR A 272 -19.45 18.48 4.98
N GLU A 273 -20.15 17.91 4.01
CA GLU A 273 -20.79 16.60 4.10
C GLU A 273 -20.17 15.65 3.08
N ILE A 274 -19.75 14.47 3.53
CA ILE A 274 -19.14 13.42 2.70
C ILE A 274 -19.92 12.13 2.96
N ASN A 275 -20.38 11.49 1.89
CA ASN A 275 -20.93 10.14 1.88
C ASN A 275 -20.13 9.34 0.85
N ALA A 276 -19.47 8.27 1.27
CA ALA A 276 -18.67 7.44 0.37
C ALA A 276 -19.45 6.22 -0.18
N ASP A 277 -20.57 5.86 0.46
CA ASP A 277 -21.52 4.84 -0.01
C ASP A 277 -20.95 3.40 0.07
N ASP A 278 -21.29 2.50 -0.85
CA ASP A 278 -20.83 1.10 -0.84
C ASP A 278 -19.40 0.97 -1.43
N GLY A 279 -18.42 0.48 -0.66
CA GLY A 279 -17.05 0.37 -1.15
C GLY A 279 -16.02 0.26 -0.04
N ASN A 280 -14.74 0.10 -0.37
CA ASN A 280 -13.66 0.37 0.59
C ASN A 280 -13.07 1.75 0.30
N ASP A 281 -13.70 2.77 0.88
CA ASP A 281 -13.41 4.14 0.49
C ASP A 281 -12.23 4.74 1.25
N THR A 282 -11.58 5.70 0.63
CA THR A 282 -10.56 6.52 1.28
C THR A 282 -10.92 8.00 1.22
N VAL A 283 -11.28 8.55 2.37
CA VAL A 283 -11.54 9.98 2.56
C VAL A 283 -10.30 10.64 3.14
N THR A 284 -9.71 11.59 2.42
CA THR A 284 -8.59 12.41 2.88
C THR A 284 -9.06 13.84 3.14
N LEU A 285 -9.01 14.26 4.40
CA LEU A 285 -9.18 15.66 4.78
C LEU A 285 -7.83 16.35 4.81
N THR A 286 -7.66 17.38 3.97
CA THR A 286 -6.48 18.24 4.03
C THR A 286 -6.62 19.38 5.06
N THR A 287 -7.83 19.58 5.57
CA THR A 287 -8.17 20.54 6.63
C THR A 287 -8.61 19.83 7.90
N ALA A 288 -8.51 20.50 9.06
CA ALA A 288 -8.97 19.95 10.33
C ALA A 288 -10.48 19.66 10.32
N LEU A 289 -10.90 18.65 11.09
CA LEU A 289 -12.31 18.43 11.41
C LEU A 289 -12.89 19.65 12.11
N THR A 290 -14.17 19.93 11.87
CA THR A 290 -14.93 20.98 12.56
C THR A 290 -16.29 20.43 12.97
N THR A 291 -17.00 21.13 13.85
CA THR A 291 -18.37 20.76 14.24
C THR A 291 -19.38 20.81 13.08
N SER A 292 -18.99 21.40 11.95
CA SER A 292 -19.77 21.47 10.70
C SER A 292 -19.40 20.38 9.69
N THR A 293 -18.41 19.53 9.99
CA THR A 293 -17.99 18.41 9.14
C THR A 293 -18.81 17.17 9.44
N ARG A 294 -19.26 16.43 8.42
CA ARG A 294 -19.91 15.12 8.55
C ARG A 294 -19.30 14.17 7.52
N ILE A 295 -18.87 13.01 7.98
CA ILE A 295 -18.27 11.96 7.16
C ILE A 295 -19.01 10.67 7.46
N ASN A 296 -19.56 10.10 6.42
CA ASN A 296 -20.05 8.74 6.39
C ASN A 296 -19.19 7.98 5.38
N GLY A 297 -18.49 6.91 5.81
CA GLY A 297 -17.85 6.00 4.86
C GLY A 297 -18.96 5.29 4.10
N GLY A 298 -19.61 4.33 4.74
CA GLY A 298 -20.84 3.75 4.22
C GLY A 298 -20.83 2.26 4.49
N ALA A 299 -20.95 1.43 3.45
CA ALA A 299 -20.82 -0.01 3.61
C ALA A 299 -19.47 -0.47 3.08
N GLY A 300 -18.71 -1.22 3.89
CA GLY A 300 -17.43 -1.79 3.49
C GLY A 300 -16.37 -1.53 4.55
N THR A 301 -15.11 -1.37 4.16
CA THR A 301 -14.02 -1.05 5.08
C THR A 301 -13.41 0.29 4.71
N ASP A 302 -13.91 1.34 5.35
CA ASP A 302 -13.59 2.71 4.97
C ASP A 302 -12.44 3.29 5.79
N LYS A 303 -11.70 4.19 5.15
CA LYS A 303 -10.52 4.85 5.72
C LYS A 303 -10.67 6.36 5.71
N LEU A 304 -10.53 6.97 6.88
CA LEU A 304 -10.38 8.41 7.05
C LEU A 304 -8.91 8.78 7.28
N VAL A 305 -8.37 9.68 6.47
CA VAL A 305 -7.05 10.29 6.63
C VAL A 305 -7.21 11.75 7.06
N LEU A 306 -6.69 12.08 8.23
CA LEU A 306 -6.59 13.45 8.74
C LEU A 306 -5.19 13.99 8.44
N SER A 307 -5.07 15.11 7.73
CA SER A 307 -3.77 15.74 7.47
C SER A 307 -3.08 16.28 8.72
N GLY A 308 -3.86 16.63 9.74
CA GLY A 308 -3.38 17.13 11.02
C GLY A 308 -2.80 16.03 11.92
N GLY A 309 -2.00 16.46 12.88
CA GLY A 309 -1.43 15.62 13.95
C GLY A 309 -1.41 16.38 15.27
N GLY A 310 -0.47 16.03 16.14
CA GLY A 310 -0.33 16.57 17.49
C GLY A 310 -0.94 15.67 18.55
N THR A 311 -0.97 16.18 19.79
CA THR A 311 -1.60 15.47 20.91
C THR A 311 -3.10 15.69 20.88
N LEU A 312 -3.85 14.60 20.67
CA LEU A 312 -5.30 14.65 20.70
C LEU A 312 -5.80 14.93 22.12
N VAL A 313 -6.66 15.94 22.26
CA VAL A 313 -7.32 16.32 23.50
C VAL A 313 -8.77 15.85 23.51
N ALA A 314 -9.46 16.00 24.66
CA ALA A 314 -10.86 15.57 24.82
C ALA A 314 -11.81 16.12 23.74
N GLY A 315 -11.58 17.35 23.29
CA GLY A 315 -12.35 17.97 22.21
C GLY A 315 -12.19 17.25 20.86
N ASP A 316 -10.99 16.78 20.54
CA ASP A 316 -10.71 16.10 19.28
C ASP A 316 -11.42 14.75 19.22
N TYR A 317 -11.37 13.96 20.29
CA TYR A 317 -12.09 12.68 20.36
C TYR A 317 -13.61 12.86 20.28
N ALA A 318 -14.15 13.85 20.98
CA ALA A 318 -15.57 14.18 20.91
C ALA A 318 -15.98 14.60 19.49
N LEU A 319 -15.10 15.33 18.80
CA LEU A 319 -15.34 15.77 17.44
C LEU A 319 -15.31 14.59 16.45
N ILE A 320 -14.29 13.72 16.53
CA ILE A 320 -14.19 12.51 15.70
C ILE A 320 -15.44 11.65 15.90
N GLY A 321 -15.80 11.33 17.14
CA GLY A 321 -16.96 10.48 17.43
C GLY A 321 -18.32 11.10 17.05
N ALA A 322 -18.43 12.43 16.95
CA ALA A 322 -19.66 13.11 16.55
C ALA A 322 -19.77 13.39 15.04
N THR A 323 -18.65 13.34 14.31
CA THR A 323 -18.59 13.75 12.90
C THR A 323 -18.29 12.61 11.94
N VAL A 324 -17.79 11.48 12.44
CA VAL A 324 -17.36 10.33 11.63
C VAL A 324 -18.22 9.12 11.99
N SER A 325 -18.90 8.55 11.00
CA SER A 325 -19.69 7.32 11.11
C SER A 325 -19.33 6.33 10.00
N ASN A 326 -19.48 5.03 10.27
CA ASN A 326 -19.20 3.95 9.31
C ASN A 326 -17.81 4.11 8.68
N VAL A 327 -16.79 4.23 9.53
CA VAL A 327 -15.39 4.27 9.11
C VAL A 327 -14.61 3.37 10.05
N GLU A 328 -13.96 2.36 9.50
CA GLU A 328 -13.29 1.30 10.26
C GLU A 328 -11.81 1.62 10.50
N LYS A 329 -11.21 2.53 9.70
CA LYS A 329 -9.79 2.87 9.77
C LYS A 329 -9.57 4.36 9.88
N LEU A 330 -8.75 4.76 10.86
CA LEU A 330 -8.31 6.15 11.02
C LEU A 330 -6.81 6.27 10.73
N ALA A 331 -6.41 7.35 10.08
CA ALA A 331 -5.04 7.62 9.69
C ALA A 331 -4.66 9.07 9.97
N PHE A 332 -3.46 9.30 10.50
CA PHE A 332 -2.86 10.62 10.68
C PHE A 332 -1.76 10.85 9.65
N GLY A 333 -1.86 11.94 8.89
CA GLY A 333 -0.86 12.38 7.91
C GLY A 333 0.30 13.17 8.51
N ALA A 334 0.23 13.49 9.81
CA ALA A 334 1.29 14.14 10.58
C ALA A 334 1.47 13.45 11.94
N ALA A 335 2.58 13.74 12.62
CA ALA A 335 2.94 13.02 13.85
C ALA A 335 1.88 13.23 14.93
N ALA A 336 1.39 12.18 15.57
CA ALA A 336 0.25 12.25 16.49
C ALA A 336 0.46 11.47 17.78
N VAL A 337 -0.20 11.95 18.84
CA VAL A 337 -0.30 11.27 20.14
C VAL A 337 -1.78 11.00 20.42
N ALA A 338 -2.16 9.72 20.45
CA ALA A 338 -3.54 9.28 20.54
C ALA A 338 -3.78 8.28 21.68
N ASP A 339 -5.00 8.27 22.19
CA ASP A 339 -5.54 7.32 23.16
C ASP A 339 -6.53 6.42 22.42
N ALA A 340 -6.09 5.19 22.13
CA ALA A 340 -6.83 4.26 21.28
C ALA A 340 -8.16 3.81 21.91
N SER A 341 -8.28 3.86 23.24
CA SER A 341 -9.53 3.56 23.94
C SER A 341 -10.67 4.53 23.59
N LYS A 342 -10.33 5.77 23.22
CA LYS A 342 -11.27 6.79 22.75
C LYS A 342 -11.52 6.73 21.24
N LEU A 343 -10.80 5.84 20.55
CA LEU A 343 -10.87 5.59 19.12
C LEU A 343 -11.35 4.15 18.85
N ALA A 344 -12.07 3.54 19.79
CA ALA A 344 -12.51 2.15 19.73
C ALA A 344 -13.45 1.84 18.56
N GLN A 345 -14.02 2.85 17.90
CA GLN A 345 -14.79 2.69 16.66
C GLN A 345 -13.90 2.27 15.47
N PHE A 346 -12.59 2.51 15.53
CA PHE A 346 -11.64 2.15 14.49
C PHE A 346 -10.90 0.86 14.85
N SER A 347 -10.92 -0.10 13.92
CA SER A 347 -10.14 -1.34 13.96
C SER A 347 -8.66 -1.13 13.61
N GLU A 348 -8.35 -0.05 12.88
CA GLU A 348 -6.98 0.31 12.49
C GLU A 348 -6.69 1.78 12.80
N ILE A 349 -5.53 2.05 13.40
CA ILE A 349 -5.00 3.39 13.63
C ILE A 349 -3.65 3.52 12.92
N GLY A 350 -3.59 4.34 11.88
CA GLY A 350 -2.40 4.53 11.05
C GLY A 350 -1.68 5.86 11.29
N PHE A 351 -0.36 5.83 11.23
CA PHE A 351 0.53 6.98 11.33
C PHE A 351 1.41 7.06 10.07
N PHE A 352 1.02 7.90 9.11
CA PHE A 352 1.60 7.97 7.77
C PHE A 352 2.63 9.10 7.62
N THR A 353 3.47 9.27 8.63
CA THR A 353 4.54 10.28 8.65
C THR A 353 5.80 9.72 9.32
N THR A 354 6.94 10.36 9.05
CA THR A 354 8.25 9.95 9.60
C THR A 354 8.55 10.56 10.98
N GLY A 355 7.65 11.35 11.56
CA GLY A 355 7.81 11.89 12.92
C GLY A 355 7.54 10.84 14.01
N THR A 356 7.80 11.20 15.28
CA THR A 356 7.53 10.33 16.43
C THR A 356 6.03 10.27 16.73
N ASN A 357 5.46 9.07 16.66
CA ASN A 357 4.06 8.81 16.96
C ASN A 357 3.89 8.06 18.27
N THR A 358 2.82 8.34 19.00
CA THR A 358 2.50 7.62 20.23
C THR A 358 1.04 7.22 20.26
N VAL A 359 0.77 5.98 20.64
CA VAL A 359 -0.59 5.49 20.88
C VAL A 359 -0.65 4.69 22.18
N THR A 360 -1.56 5.04 23.07
CA THR A 360 -1.77 4.36 24.36
C THR A 360 -3.11 3.66 24.40
N GLU A 361 -3.28 2.76 25.35
CA GLU A 361 -4.53 2.01 25.58
C GLU A 361 -5.00 1.23 24.34
N VAL A 362 -4.06 0.68 23.57
CA VAL A 362 -4.36 -0.12 22.38
C VAL A 362 -5.06 -1.41 22.80
N ALA A 363 -6.26 -1.65 22.25
CA ALA A 363 -6.98 -2.89 22.47
C ALA A 363 -6.45 -4.01 21.57
N ALA A 364 -6.59 -5.27 21.99
CA ALA A 364 -6.12 -6.43 21.23
C ALA A 364 -6.79 -6.59 19.85
N ALA A 365 -7.99 -6.03 19.67
CA ALA A 365 -8.70 -6.03 18.39
C ALA A 365 -8.26 -4.90 17.44
N GLN A 366 -7.46 -3.95 17.91
CA GLN A 366 -6.95 -2.85 17.09
C GLN A 366 -5.59 -3.20 16.51
N THR A 367 -5.35 -2.74 15.28
CA THR A 367 -4.04 -2.78 14.63
C THR A 367 -3.50 -1.37 14.48
N VAL A 368 -2.23 -1.18 14.82
CA VAL A 368 -1.52 0.08 14.63
C VAL A 368 -0.63 -0.03 13.40
N VAL A 369 -0.72 0.90 12.46
CA VAL A 369 0.15 0.94 11.27
C VAL A 369 1.06 2.16 11.38
N ALA A 370 2.36 2.01 11.17
CA ALA A 370 3.31 3.13 11.21
C ALA A 370 4.22 3.12 9.98
N LEU A 371 4.46 4.31 9.42
CA LEU A 371 5.46 4.56 8.38
C LEU A 371 6.77 5.17 8.93
N GLY A 372 6.77 5.49 10.21
CA GLY A 372 7.87 6.13 10.94
C GLY A 372 7.97 5.61 12.36
N ASP A 373 8.65 6.37 13.21
CA ASP A 373 8.81 6.01 14.62
C ASP A 373 7.47 5.91 15.35
N LEU A 374 7.34 4.89 16.18
CA LEU A 374 6.12 4.58 16.92
C LEU A 374 6.44 4.13 18.34
N THR A 375 5.69 4.66 19.31
CA THR A 375 5.52 4.06 20.63
C THR A 375 4.08 3.61 20.81
N ALA A 376 3.84 2.31 20.97
CA ALA A 376 2.52 1.73 21.15
C ALA A 376 2.42 1.00 22.49
N THR A 377 1.41 1.33 23.28
CA THR A 377 1.19 0.77 24.62
C THR A 377 -0.20 0.13 24.72
N ALA A 378 -0.25 -1.13 25.15
CA ALA A 378 -1.49 -1.89 25.33
C ALA A 378 -2.38 -1.30 26.42
N ALA A 379 -3.68 -1.55 26.30
CA ALA A 379 -4.62 -1.29 27.38
C ALA A 379 -4.26 -2.07 28.66
N GLY A 380 -4.23 -1.36 29.78
CA GLY A 380 -3.94 -1.93 31.10
C GLY A 380 -2.46 -2.18 31.42
N TYR A 381 -1.53 -1.96 30.46
CA TYR A 381 -0.10 -2.00 30.76
C TYR A 381 0.28 -0.84 31.68
N VAL A 382 1.10 -1.13 32.71
CA VAL A 382 1.66 -0.11 33.60
C VAL A 382 3.16 -0.36 33.73
N ALA A 383 3.97 0.58 33.28
CA ALA A 383 5.43 0.51 33.43
C ALA A 383 5.86 0.49 34.89
N ALA A 384 6.97 -0.18 35.18
CA ALA A 384 7.58 -0.15 36.50
C ALA A 384 7.97 1.28 36.90
N LYS A 385 7.86 1.59 38.20
CA LYS A 385 8.31 2.88 38.76
C LYS A 385 9.35 2.62 39.84
N ALA A 386 10.50 3.27 39.70
CA ALA A 386 11.57 3.24 40.69
C ALA A 386 11.10 3.81 42.03
N GLU A 387 11.81 3.46 43.10
CA GLU A 387 11.65 4.13 44.39
C GLU A 387 11.95 5.62 44.25
N VAL A 388 11.05 6.45 44.75
CA VAL A 388 11.23 7.89 44.78
C VAL A 388 11.31 8.35 46.23
N PRO A 389 12.28 9.25 46.57
CA PRO A 389 12.28 9.93 47.85
C PRO A 389 10.93 10.62 48.07
N TYR A 390 10.30 10.38 49.22
CA TYR A 390 9.03 10.95 49.61
C TYR A 390 9.17 11.70 50.93
N GLN A 391 8.79 12.98 50.93
CA GLN A 391 8.62 13.74 52.17
C GLN A 391 7.13 13.86 52.49
N PRO A 392 6.66 13.33 53.63
CA PRO A 392 5.27 13.48 54.04
C PRO A 392 4.88 14.95 54.18
N ALA A 393 3.68 15.31 53.71
CA ALA A 393 3.16 16.66 53.90
C ALA A 393 3.01 16.94 55.41
N GLY A 394 3.76 17.93 55.92
CA GLY A 394 3.78 18.30 57.34
C GLY A 394 4.98 17.78 58.16
N ALA A 395 5.92 17.04 57.55
CA ALA A 395 7.16 16.66 58.22
C ALA A 395 8.14 17.85 58.32
N ASP A 396 8.52 18.23 59.54
CA ASP A 396 9.56 19.23 59.83
C ASP A 396 10.91 18.73 59.27
N PRO A 397 11.53 19.45 58.30
CA PRO A 397 12.78 19.01 57.66
C PRO A 397 13.98 18.94 58.62
N VAL A 398 13.85 19.42 59.86
CA VAL A 398 14.96 19.51 60.82
C VAL A 398 14.94 18.38 61.87
N ALA A 399 13.82 17.66 62.03
CA ALA A 399 13.64 16.72 63.16
C ALA A 399 13.79 15.22 62.83
N ASN A 400 13.86 14.83 61.55
CA ASN A 400 14.05 13.43 61.18
C ASN A 400 14.90 13.29 59.89
N PRO A 401 16.17 12.85 59.96
CA PRO A 401 17.04 12.70 58.79
C PRO A 401 16.74 11.44 57.94
N GLU A 402 15.74 10.64 58.30
CA GLU A 402 15.37 9.45 57.55
C GLU A 402 14.47 9.83 56.35
N VAL A 403 15.06 9.81 55.15
CA VAL A 403 14.32 9.97 53.89
C VAL A 403 13.41 8.75 53.74
N ALA A 404 12.09 8.94 53.92
CA ALA A 404 11.13 7.89 53.60
C ALA A 404 11.07 7.70 52.07
N TYR A 405 11.04 6.45 51.60
CA TYR A 405 10.91 6.14 50.18
C TYR A 405 9.50 5.60 49.89
N LYS A 406 8.92 6.02 48.76
CA LYS A 406 7.77 5.31 48.22
C LYS A 406 8.28 4.00 47.61
N PRO A 407 7.72 2.83 47.97
CA PRO A 407 8.20 1.55 47.45
C PRO A 407 8.06 1.50 45.93
N ALA A 408 8.98 0.78 45.28
CA ALA A 408 8.94 0.54 43.85
C ALA A 408 7.60 -0.10 43.45
N VAL A 409 7.05 0.33 42.32
CA VAL A 409 5.86 -0.30 41.74
C VAL A 409 6.35 -1.22 40.62
N PRO A 410 6.13 -2.54 40.71
CA PRO A 410 6.49 -3.46 39.64
C PRO A 410 5.67 -3.16 38.38
N ALA A 411 6.19 -3.53 37.21
CA ALA A 411 5.42 -3.44 35.98
C ALA A 411 4.20 -4.37 36.03
N THR A 412 3.06 -3.86 35.57
CA THR A 412 1.87 -4.67 35.28
C THR A 412 1.84 -4.93 33.79
N TYR A 413 2.07 -6.18 33.40
CA TYR A 413 1.94 -6.64 32.02
C TYR A 413 0.48 -7.03 31.77
N ALA A 414 -0.12 -6.43 30.75
CA ALA A 414 -1.47 -6.75 30.30
C ALA A 414 -1.61 -6.42 28.81
N GLY A 415 -2.66 -6.98 28.20
CA GLY A 415 -3.09 -6.64 26.85
C GLY A 415 -2.14 -7.12 25.74
N THR A 416 -2.57 -6.83 24.51
CA THR A 416 -1.82 -7.15 23.30
C THR A 416 -1.75 -5.93 22.39
N VAL A 417 -0.57 -5.67 21.82
CA VAL A 417 -0.40 -4.67 20.76
C VAL A 417 -0.12 -5.38 19.44
N ASN A 418 -0.86 -5.03 18.40
CA ASN A 418 -0.57 -5.44 17.02
C ASN A 418 -0.05 -4.23 16.24
N VAL A 419 1.19 -4.29 15.77
CA VAL A 419 1.84 -3.24 14.98
C VAL A 419 2.17 -3.75 13.58
N THR A 420 1.92 -2.94 12.56
CA THR A 420 2.54 -3.07 11.24
C THR A 420 3.49 -1.89 11.02
N ALA A 421 4.79 -2.15 11.05
CA ALA A 421 5.83 -1.21 10.67
C ALA A 421 6.06 -1.31 9.16
N GLN A 422 5.55 -0.33 8.42
CA GLN A 422 5.56 -0.31 6.97
C GLN A 422 6.63 0.66 6.47
N ALA A 423 7.59 0.18 5.68
CA ALA A 423 8.58 1.06 5.09
C ALA A 423 7.93 2.08 4.13
N ALA A 424 8.34 3.34 4.25
CA ALA A 424 8.02 4.37 3.27
C ALA A 424 8.72 4.09 1.93
N ALA A 425 8.24 4.72 0.84
CA ALA A 425 8.84 4.61 -0.49
C ALA A 425 10.33 5.01 -0.53
N THR A 426 10.74 5.90 0.36
CA THR A 426 12.15 6.17 0.69
C THR A 426 12.42 5.56 2.07
N PRO A 427 13.02 4.36 2.15
CA PRO A 427 13.20 3.67 3.43
C PRO A 427 14.08 4.49 4.37
N ALA A 428 13.56 4.74 5.57
CA ALA A 428 14.32 5.19 6.73
C ALA A 428 14.15 4.14 7.83
N ALA A 429 15.17 3.98 8.67
CA ALA A 429 15.05 3.09 9.83
C ALA A 429 13.97 3.62 10.79
N GLN A 430 13.06 2.75 11.21
CA GLN A 430 12.00 3.09 12.15
C GLN A 430 12.35 2.57 13.55
N SER A 431 12.07 3.37 14.58
CA SER A 431 12.08 2.94 15.97
C SER A 431 10.66 2.52 16.38
N ILE A 432 10.48 1.24 16.68
CA ILE A 432 9.20 0.66 17.07
C ILE A 432 9.29 0.23 18.55
N VAL A 433 8.68 1.00 19.43
CA VAL A 433 8.62 0.73 20.87
C VAL A 433 7.25 0.13 21.20
N VAL A 434 7.22 -1.08 21.76
CA VAL A 434 5.98 -1.77 22.15
C VAL A 434 5.96 -2.09 23.64
N ASN A 435 4.85 -1.77 24.32
CA ASN A 435 4.68 -2.03 25.75
C ASN A 435 3.38 -2.79 26.02
N ALA A 436 3.48 -4.06 26.42
CA ALA A 436 2.34 -4.97 26.52
C ALA A 436 2.69 -6.26 27.27
N GLU A 437 1.73 -7.14 27.55
CA GLU A 437 2.07 -8.54 27.86
C GLU A 437 2.55 -9.29 26.60
N THR A 438 1.82 -9.11 25.50
CA THR A 438 2.13 -9.68 24.19
C THR A 438 2.20 -8.59 23.13
N ALA A 439 3.21 -8.64 22.26
CA ALA A 439 3.28 -7.80 21.07
C ALA A 439 3.43 -8.63 19.80
N ASN A 440 2.69 -8.26 18.76
CA ASN A 440 2.81 -8.81 17.42
C ASN A 440 3.26 -7.68 16.49
N VAL A 441 4.44 -7.77 15.91
CA VAL A 441 5.02 -6.75 15.03
C VAL A 441 5.25 -7.32 13.64
N LYS A 442 4.50 -6.82 12.66
CA LYS A 442 4.71 -7.11 11.24
C LYS A 442 5.60 -6.03 10.62
N VAL A 443 6.75 -6.39 10.09
CA VAL A 443 7.70 -5.49 9.41
C VAL A 443 7.57 -5.69 7.90
N VAL A 444 7.07 -4.68 7.20
CA VAL A 444 6.77 -4.74 5.77
C VAL A 444 7.73 -3.83 5.00
N ALA A 445 8.47 -4.40 4.05
CA ALA A 445 9.30 -3.61 3.15
C ALA A 445 8.47 -2.87 2.09
N ALA A 446 9.03 -1.80 1.53
CA ALA A 446 8.35 -0.98 0.54
C ALA A 446 8.18 -1.77 -0.77
N SER A 447 7.01 -1.66 -1.41
CA SER A 447 6.76 -2.22 -2.74
C SER A 447 6.97 -1.13 -3.82
N GLY A 448 7.50 -1.52 -4.99
CA GLY A 448 7.49 -0.66 -6.18
C GLY A 448 8.44 0.53 -6.21
N VAL A 449 9.49 0.57 -5.38
CA VAL A 449 10.46 1.68 -5.37
C VAL A 449 11.25 1.70 -6.69
N VAL A 450 11.00 2.73 -7.51
CA VAL A 450 11.69 2.95 -8.79
C VAL A 450 13.18 3.20 -8.55
N GLY A 451 14.03 2.29 -9.05
CA GLY A 451 15.48 2.47 -9.03
C GLY A 451 16.21 1.91 -7.81
N ALA A 452 15.55 1.12 -6.95
CA ALA A 452 16.27 0.34 -5.94
C ALA A 452 17.21 -0.66 -6.64
N ALA A 453 18.48 -0.67 -6.25
CA ALA A 453 19.46 -1.61 -6.80
C ALA A 453 18.98 -3.05 -6.58
N ALA A 454 19.10 -3.88 -7.61
CA ALA A 454 18.69 -5.29 -7.58
C ALA A 454 19.24 -5.99 -6.34
N ALA A 455 18.35 -6.51 -5.48
CA ALA A 455 18.62 -7.35 -4.31
C ALA A 455 20.00 -7.10 -3.67
N SER A 456 20.32 -5.84 -3.40
CA SER A 456 21.36 -5.57 -2.40
C SER A 456 20.67 -5.76 -1.07
N GLN A 457 21.23 -6.61 -0.23
CA GLN A 457 20.91 -6.72 1.19
C GLN A 457 21.15 -5.36 1.86
N ALA A 458 20.33 -4.35 1.56
CA ALA A 458 20.52 -3.00 2.01
C ALA A 458 20.40 -3.04 3.53
N THR A 459 21.55 -2.92 4.17
CA THR A 459 21.82 -3.04 5.62
C THR A 459 21.11 -1.99 6.47
N THR A 460 20.19 -1.21 5.90
CA THR A 460 19.37 -0.25 6.62
C THR A 460 18.16 -0.99 7.19
N ASN A 461 18.26 -1.39 8.45
CA ASN A 461 17.15 -1.96 9.22
C ASN A 461 15.87 -1.17 8.96
N ILE A 462 14.78 -1.86 8.59
CA ILE A 462 13.48 -1.20 8.39
C ILE A 462 12.87 -0.84 9.73
N ALA A 463 12.99 -1.72 10.71
CA ALA A 463 12.47 -1.53 12.06
C ALA A 463 13.48 -1.99 13.11
N THR A 464 13.77 -1.13 14.08
CA THR A 464 14.39 -1.50 15.36
C THR A 464 13.29 -1.62 16.39
N ILE A 465 13.08 -2.82 16.93
CA ILE A 465 12.00 -3.14 17.85
C ILE A 465 12.55 -3.16 19.28
N THR A 466 11.95 -2.37 20.16
CA THR A 466 12.29 -2.26 21.59
C THR A 466 11.02 -2.15 22.44
N GLY A 467 11.17 -1.88 23.75
CA GLY A 467 10.06 -1.66 24.68
C GLY A 467 10.06 -2.65 25.83
N ASP A 468 8.89 -2.97 26.36
CA ASP A 468 8.72 -3.83 27.53
C ASP A 468 7.55 -4.82 27.32
N VAL A 469 7.90 -6.08 27.09
CA VAL A 469 6.96 -7.18 26.80
C VAL A 469 7.43 -8.50 27.41
N LYS A 470 6.51 -9.46 27.61
CA LYS A 470 6.87 -10.85 27.97
C LYS A 470 6.98 -11.76 26.75
N THR A 471 6.14 -11.53 25.75
CA THR A 471 6.07 -12.33 24.53
C THR A 471 6.07 -11.42 23.31
N LEU A 472 6.90 -11.74 22.31
CA LEU A 472 7.03 -10.98 21.09
C LEU A 472 6.96 -11.91 19.88
N SER A 473 6.10 -11.58 18.92
CA SER A 473 6.07 -12.20 17.61
C SER A 473 6.46 -11.18 16.55
N VAL A 474 7.44 -11.51 15.70
CA VAL A 474 7.88 -10.66 14.59
C VAL A 474 7.64 -11.39 13.27
N VAL A 475 6.90 -10.74 12.37
CA VAL A 475 6.62 -11.24 11.02
C VAL A 475 7.28 -10.32 10.01
N THR A 476 8.23 -10.81 9.22
CA THR A 476 8.86 -10.05 8.15
C THR A 476 8.16 -10.31 6.81
N ALA A 477 7.91 -9.25 6.03
CA ALA A 477 7.29 -9.37 4.72
C ALA A 477 8.04 -8.51 3.70
N ASN A 478 8.71 -9.19 2.75
CA ASN A 478 9.41 -8.54 1.65
C ASN A 478 8.45 -7.78 0.73
N GLY A 479 8.94 -6.68 0.16
CA GLY A 479 8.24 -5.89 -0.83
C GLY A 479 8.41 -6.55 -2.20
N VAL A 480 7.30 -6.98 -2.79
CA VAL A 480 7.25 -7.48 -4.17
C VAL A 480 6.85 -6.34 -5.11
N ASP A 481 7.52 -6.18 -6.24
CA ASP A 481 7.09 -5.26 -7.31
C ASP A 481 6.29 -6.04 -8.35
N GLN A 482 4.97 -6.13 -8.15
CA GLN A 482 4.08 -6.87 -9.05
C GLN A 482 3.69 -6.11 -10.33
N ALA A 483 4.15 -4.86 -10.50
CA ALA A 483 3.60 -3.98 -11.53
C ALA A 483 4.01 -4.32 -12.98
N ASP A 484 4.86 -5.33 -13.21
CA ASP A 484 5.37 -5.64 -14.56
C ASP A 484 5.70 -7.14 -14.73
N LEU A 485 4.70 -8.01 -14.56
CA LEU A 485 4.83 -9.47 -14.76
C LEU A 485 4.98 -9.89 -16.23
N THR A 486 4.81 -8.97 -17.18
CA THR A 486 4.73 -9.27 -18.63
C THR A 486 5.97 -8.88 -19.41
N THR A 487 6.93 -8.17 -18.81
CA THR A 487 8.21 -7.83 -19.44
C THR A 487 9.38 -8.48 -18.71
N ALA A 488 10.50 -8.70 -19.42
CA ALA A 488 11.76 -9.20 -18.87
C ALA A 488 12.44 -8.23 -17.86
N ALA A 489 11.68 -7.31 -17.28
CA ALA A 489 12.09 -6.26 -16.35
C ALA A 489 11.43 -6.38 -14.97
N ALA A 490 10.89 -7.56 -14.60
CA ALA A 490 10.44 -7.82 -13.23
C ALA A 490 11.54 -7.44 -12.24
N LYS A 491 11.26 -6.45 -11.39
CA LYS A 491 12.25 -5.86 -10.49
C LYS A 491 12.53 -6.79 -9.31
N ALA A 492 13.71 -6.65 -8.72
CA ALA A 492 14.10 -7.46 -7.58
C ALA A 492 13.23 -7.14 -6.35
N ASP A 493 13.00 -8.15 -5.51
CA ASP A 493 12.33 -7.97 -4.23
C ASP A 493 13.13 -7.06 -3.30
N THR A 494 12.43 -6.33 -2.44
CA THR A 494 13.02 -5.58 -1.34
C THR A 494 12.90 -6.38 -0.05
N LEU A 495 14.03 -6.76 0.54
CA LEU A 495 14.05 -7.53 1.79
C LEU A 495 13.53 -6.71 2.97
N SER A 496 12.70 -7.34 3.81
CA SER A 496 12.33 -6.80 5.11
C SER A 496 13.38 -7.15 6.15
N VAL A 497 13.84 -6.17 6.93
CA VAL A 497 14.89 -6.36 7.94
C VAL A 497 14.43 -5.78 9.28
N ALA A 498 14.42 -6.62 10.32
CA ALA A 498 14.12 -6.23 11.70
C ALA A 498 15.36 -6.37 12.59
N LYS A 499 15.53 -5.44 13.54
CA LYS A 499 16.56 -5.51 14.58
C LYS A 499 15.93 -5.51 15.96
N LEU A 500 16.42 -6.37 16.83
CA LEU A 500 16.05 -6.47 18.24
C LEU A 500 17.32 -6.42 19.09
N THR A 501 17.25 -5.70 20.20
CA THR A 501 18.26 -5.73 21.26
C THR A 501 17.56 -6.07 22.57
N VAL A 502 18.09 -7.08 23.27
CA VAL A 502 17.57 -7.54 24.56
C VAL A 502 18.63 -7.27 25.61
N ASP A 503 18.40 -6.23 26.42
CA ASP A 503 19.33 -5.78 27.45
C ASP A 503 18.55 -5.28 28.68
N ALA A 504 19.25 -4.73 29.68
CA ALA A 504 18.62 -4.24 30.92
C ALA A 504 17.61 -3.09 30.71
N THR A 505 17.64 -2.43 29.56
CA THR A 505 16.83 -1.26 29.19
C THR A 505 15.85 -1.53 28.05
N HIS A 506 16.03 -2.61 27.29
CA HIS A 506 15.19 -2.99 26.15
C HIS A 506 14.79 -4.46 26.25
N LEU A 507 13.50 -4.75 26.24
CA LEU A 507 12.95 -6.11 26.21
C LEU A 507 13.44 -7.02 27.37
N ALA A 508 13.88 -6.45 28.49
CA ALA A 508 14.44 -7.17 29.64
C ALA A 508 13.53 -8.30 30.19
N SER A 509 12.20 -8.12 30.07
CA SER A 509 11.21 -9.09 30.55
C SER A 509 10.76 -10.10 29.50
N LEU A 510 11.28 -10.03 28.27
CA LEU A 510 10.94 -10.95 27.19
C LEU A 510 11.38 -12.36 27.56
N THR A 511 10.46 -13.32 27.54
CA THR A 511 10.76 -14.74 27.78
C THR A 511 10.72 -15.57 26.51
N THR A 512 9.88 -15.14 25.55
CA THR A 512 9.60 -15.90 24.32
C THR A 512 9.54 -14.98 23.12
N LEU A 513 10.33 -15.31 22.10
CA LEU A 513 10.36 -14.65 20.80
C LEU A 513 9.99 -15.65 19.70
N THR A 514 9.03 -15.29 18.87
CA THR A 514 8.68 -16.03 17.64
C THR A 514 8.96 -15.17 16.42
N LEU A 515 9.67 -15.72 15.45
CA LEU A 515 10.07 -15.04 14.21
C LEU A 515 9.51 -15.82 13.02
N SER A 516 8.98 -15.10 12.05
CA SER A 516 8.43 -15.70 10.83
C SER A 516 8.52 -14.75 9.63
N GLY A 517 8.25 -15.30 8.45
CA GLY A 517 8.20 -14.55 7.20
C GLY A 517 9.46 -14.72 6.37
N ASN A 518 9.62 -13.89 5.34
CA ASN A 518 10.64 -14.08 4.29
C ASN A 518 11.76 -13.02 4.30
N GLY A 519 11.86 -12.24 5.37
CA GLY A 519 12.93 -11.26 5.57
C GLY A 519 13.98 -11.75 6.57
N SER A 520 14.85 -10.83 6.99
CA SER A 520 15.94 -11.09 7.94
C SER A 520 15.66 -10.48 9.30
N VAL A 521 16.14 -11.14 10.36
CA VAL A 521 16.04 -10.62 11.74
C VAL A 521 17.41 -10.66 12.41
N THR A 522 17.84 -9.54 12.98
CA THR A 522 19.00 -9.48 13.88
C THR A 522 18.53 -9.40 15.32
N LEU A 523 19.02 -10.31 16.16
CA LEU A 523 18.76 -10.38 17.60
C LEU A 523 20.09 -10.36 18.35
N ASP A 524 20.25 -9.40 19.24
CA ASP A 524 21.45 -9.26 20.08
C ASP A 524 21.06 -9.18 21.55
N ASP A 525 21.48 -10.18 22.32
CA ASP A 525 21.38 -10.18 23.79
C ASP A 525 22.75 -10.29 24.49
N SER A 526 23.83 -10.28 23.70
CA SER A 526 25.19 -10.60 24.13
C SER A 526 25.75 -9.68 25.22
N ALA A 527 25.26 -8.44 25.30
CA ALA A 527 25.69 -7.42 26.27
C ALA A 527 24.93 -7.48 27.60
N ALA A 528 23.95 -8.37 27.76
CA ALA A 528 23.13 -8.42 28.96
C ALA A 528 23.90 -8.93 30.19
N ALA A 529 23.82 -8.17 31.29
CA ALA A 529 24.37 -8.60 32.57
C ALA A 529 23.57 -9.78 33.17
N ALA A 530 24.21 -10.54 34.05
CA ALA A 530 23.57 -11.68 34.72
C ALA A 530 22.28 -11.24 35.45
N GLY A 531 21.18 -11.93 35.15
CA GLY A 531 19.85 -11.64 35.71
C GLY A 531 19.16 -10.38 35.17
N ALA A 532 19.75 -9.68 34.19
CA ALA A 532 19.17 -8.48 33.61
C ALA A 532 18.09 -8.77 32.56
N ILE A 533 18.13 -9.94 31.92
CA ILE A 533 17.17 -10.35 30.88
C ILE A 533 16.57 -11.73 31.21
N LYS A 534 15.55 -12.16 30.44
CA LYS A 534 14.80 -13.41 30.71
C LYS A 534 14.52 -14.26 29.45
N LEU A 535 15.11 -13.92 28.30
CA LEU A 535 14.80 -14.59 27.03
C LEU A 535 15.28 -16.03 27.10
N ALA A 536 14.36 -16.99 26.98
CA ALA A 536 14.68 -18.42 27.09
C ALA A 536 14.29 -19.22 25.84
N THR A 537 13.40 -18.67 25.00
CA THR A 537 12.92 -19.36 23.80
C THR A 537 12.90 -18.42 22.61
N ILE A 538 13.59 -18.83 21.55
CA ILE A 538 13.66 -18.15 20.25
C ILE A 538 13.22 -19.17 19.21
N ASP A 539 12.04 -18.97 18.63
CA ASP A 539 11.53 -19.81 17.55
C ASP A 539 11.54 -19.04 16.23
N ALA A 540 12.54 -19.30 15.39
CA ALA A 540 12.67 -18.78 14.03
C ALA A 540 12.33 -19.84 12.97
N SER A 541 11.67 -20.94 13.34
CA SER A 541 11.41 -22.04 12.40
C SER A 541 10.49 -21.72 11.23
N ALA A 542 9.79 -20.59 11.31
CA ALA A 542 8.95 -20.07 10.23
C ALA A 542 9.59 -18.87 9.50
N LEU A 543 10.86 -18.57 9.77
CA LEU A 543 11.65 -17.53 9.11
C LEU A 543 12.45 -18.14 7.94
N GLY A 544 12.51 -17.41 6.83
CA GLY A 544 13.20 -17.82 5.61
C GLY A 544 12.29 -17.82 4.39
N GLY A 545 12.86 -18.18 3.24
CA GLY A 545 12.16 -18.13 1.97
C GLY A 545 13.10 -17.96 0.79
N THR A 546 12.54 -17.61 -0.36
CA THR A 546 13.30 -17.34 -1.59
C THR A 546 12.86 -16.03 -2.21
N LEU A 547 13.77 -15.34 -2.88
CA LEU A 547 13.42 -14.20 -3.73
C LEU A 547 12.53 -14.69 -4.88
N ALA A 548 11.38 -14.06 -5.07
CA ALA A 548 10.41 -14.41 -6.09
C ALA A 548 10.76 -13.78 -7.45
N TYR A 549 11.34 -12.57 -7.44
CA TYR A 549 11.55 -11.78 -8.65
C TYR A 549 12.96 -11.18 -8.75
N GLY A 550 13.33 -10.74 -9.96
CA GLY A 550 14.64 -10.16 -10.28
C GLY A 550 15.73 -11.17 -10.66
N ALA A 551 16.97 -10.67 -10.84
CA ALA A 551 18.12 -11.49 -11.29
C ALA A 551 18.49 -12.63 -10.32
N ASN A 552 18.13 -12.48 -9.05
CA ASN A 552 18.42 -13.40 -7.96
C ASN A 552 17.21 -14.26 -7.58
N ALA A 553 16.22 -14.38 -8.47
CA ALA A 553 15.04 -15.20 -8.21
C ALA A 553 15.42 -16.66 -7.91
N GLY A 554 14.88 -17.16 -6.79
CA GLY A 554 15.18 -18.47 -6.21
C GLY A 554 16.34 -18.48 -5.22
N ASP A 555 17.09 -17.38 -5.05
CA ASP A 555 18.08 -17.29 -3.98
C ASP A 555 17.39 -17.29 -2.62
N ILE A 556 18.03 -17.92 -1.62
CA ILE A 556 17.52 -17.98 -0.25
C ILE A 556 17.52 -16.58 0.35
N THR A 557 16.41 -16.19 0.98
CA THR A 557 16.31 -14.92 1.72
C THR A 557 16.99 -15.04 3.07
N GLY A 558 17.32 -13.91 3.71
CA GLY A 558 17.99 -13.96 5.01
C GLY A 558 17.16 -14.65 6.10
N GLY A 559 17.85 -15.03 7.18
CA GLY A 559 17.29 -15.68 8.36
C GLY A 559 17.55 -14.89 9.64
N LEU A 560 17.78 -15.61 10.73
CA LEU A 560 18.14 -15.12 12.04
C LEU A 560 19.65 -14.88 12.12
N THR A 561 20.05 -13.64 12.41
CA THR A 561 21.39 -13.34 12.95
C THR A 561 21.27 -13.17 14.46
N PHE A 562 21.80 -14.11 15.23
CA PHE A 562 21.74 -14.14 16.69
C PHE A 562 23.12 -13.94 17.32
N ALA A 563 23.19 -13.09 18.34
CA ALA A 563 24.32 -13.01 19.25
C ALA A 563 23.84 -13.23 20.69
N GLY A 564 24.17 -14.39 21.23
CA GLY A 564 23.78 -14.86 22.56
C GLY A 564 24.69 -14.38 23.69
N ASN A 565 24.26 -14.60 24.93
CA ASN A 565 24.99 -14.31 26.16
C ASN A 565 25.35 -15.62 26.90
N ALA A 566 26.14 -15.51 27.98
CA ALA A 566 26.59 -16.67 28.77
C ALA A 566 25.75 -16.92 30.04
N ASN A 567 24.79 -16.04 30.34
CA ASN A 567 24.14 -15.94 31.64
C ASN A 567 22.81 -16.70 31.72
N ILE A 568 22.22 -17.01 30.57
CA ILE A 568 20.93 -17.68 30.43
C ILE A 568 21.13 -18.85 29.47
N ALA A 569 20.22 -19.82 29.54
CA ALA A 569 20.19 -20.94 28.61
C ALA A 569 19.03 -20.70 27.62
N GLU A 570 19.35 -20.59 26.34
CA GLU A 570 18.36 -20.34 25.30
C GLU A 570 18.04 -21.61 24.50
N THR A 571 16.75 -21.80 24.18
CA THR A 571 16.31 -22.76 23.15
C THR A 571 16.06 -22.01 21.86
N ILE A 572 16.87 -22.29 20.84
CA ILE A 572 16.89 -21.63 19.54
C ILE A 572 16.44 -22.64 18.47
N LYS A 573 15.38 -22.31 17.74
CA LYS A 573 14.90 -23.11 16.61
C LYS A 573 15.06 -22.31 15.32
N LEU A 574 15.84 -22.85 14.40
CA LEU A 574 16.25 -22.21 13.15
C LEU A 574 15.27 -22.52 12.01
N GLY A 575 15.32 -21.65 11.01
CA GLY A 575 14.38 -21.61 9.89
C GLY A 575 14.92 -22.28 8.64
N ALA A 576 14.39 -21.86 7.49
CA ALA A 576 14.91 -22.27 6.17
C ALA A 576 15.70 -21.15 5.47
N GLY A 577 15.93 -20.03 6.18
CA GLY A 577 16.78 -18.94 5.71
C GLY A 577 18.25 -19.23 6.01
N HIS A 578 19.14 -18.35 5.58
CA HIS A 578 20.54 -18.40 6.05
C HIS A 578 20.61 -17.82 7.46
N ASP A 579 20.83 -18.69 8.45
CA ASP A 579 20.94 -18.31 9.85
C ASP A 579 22.42 -18.15 10.27
N VAL A 580 22.70 -17.17 11.13
CA VAL A 580 24.04 -16.88 11.69
C VAL A 580 23.93 -16.78 13.20
N ILE A 581 24.45 -17.77 13.91
CA ILE A 581 24.28 -17.92 15.35
C ILE A 581 25.64 -17.82 16.04
N THR A 582 25.82 -16.80 16.89
CA THR A 582 26.95 -16.69 17.82
C THR A 582 26.49 -17.08 19.21
N VAL A 583 26.98 -18.21 19.71
CA VAL A 583 26.63 -18.75 21.03
C VAL A 583 27.77 -18.50 22.02
N ASN A 584 27.44 -17.87 23.14
CA ASN A 584 28.35 -17.64 24.27
C ASN A 584 28.00 -18.55 25.47
N SER A 585 27.37 -19.67 25.17
CA SER A 585 26.78 -20.60 26.14
C SER A 585 27.80 -21.36 27.00
N THR A 586 27.37 -21.79 28.20
CA THR A 586 28.20 -22.53 29.17
C THR A 586 27.55 -23.85 29.56
N TYR A 587 28.31 -24.80 30.11
CA TYR A 587 27.76 -26.07 30.58
C TYR A 587 26.67 -25.89 31.65
N GLY A 588 26.83 -24.91 32.55
CA GLY A 588 25.81 -24.58 33.56
C GLY A 588 24.57 -23.87 32.99
N LYS A 589 24.68 -23.29 31.79
CA LYS A 589 23.64 -22.53 31.08
C LYS A 589 23.67 -22.87 29.59
N MET A 590 23.50 -24.15 29.28
CA MET A 590 23.75 -24.67 27.94
C MET A 590 22.59 -24.39 26.98
N ASP A 591 22.92 -23.80 25.85
CA ASP A 591 21.99 -23.45 24.79
C ASP A 591 21.68 -24.68 23.97
N THR A 592 20.46 -24.69 23.42
CA THR A 592 20.00 -25.75 22.52
C THR A 592 19.62 -25.13 21.19
N VAL A 593 20.35 -25.47 20.13
CA VAL A 593 20.07 -25.06 18.76
C VAL A 593 19.46 -26.23 18.00
N SER A 594 18.35 -26.01 17.31
CA SER A 594 17.67 -27.01 16.48
C SER A 594 17.36 -26.45 15.10
N GLY A 595 17.30 -27.29 14.08
CA GLY A 595 17.08 -26.87 12.69
C GLY A 595 18.34 -26.37 11.96
N PHE A 596 19.53 -26.52 12.55
CA PHE A 596 20.79 -26.09 11.95
C PHE A 596 21.08 -26.83 10.63
N ASP A 597 21.18 -26.07 9.54
CA ASP A 597 21.50 -26.59 8.22
C ASP A 597 23.01 -26.56 7.95
N ALA A 598 23.60 -27.75 7.89
CA ALA A 598 25.02 -27.94 7.65
C ALA A 598 25.34 -28.32 6.19
N VAL A 599 24.34 -28.44 5.32
CA VAL A 599 24.50 -29.08 4.00
C VAL A 599 24.28 -28.08 2.89
N LYS A 600 25.32 -27.90 2.06
CA LYS A 600 25.22 -27.15 0.81
C LYS A 600 24.81 -28.08 -0.32
N GLU A 601 23.56 -28.06 -0.75
CA GLU A 601 23.03 -28.90 -1.83
C GLU A 601 23.39 -28.40 -3.24
N THR A 602 23.68 -27.11 -3.40
CA THR A 602 24.16 -26.57 -4.68
C THR A 602 25.26 -25.54 -4.47
N ASN A 603 26.16 -25.39 -5.44
CA ASN A 603 27.18 -24.34 -5.41
C ASN A 603 26.65 -22.96 -5.88
N THR A 604 25.39 -22.65 -5.58
CA THR A 604 24.72 -21.40 -5.96
C THR A 604 24.06 -20.75 -4.74
N ALA A 605 23.70 -19.47 -4.82
CA ALA A 605 23.00 -18.75 -3.73
C ALA A 605 21.57 -19.28 -3.43
N LYS A 606 21.13 -20.30 -4.17
CA LYS A 606 19.88 -21.04 -3.94
C LYS A 606 20.00 -22.12 -2.86
N SER A 607 21.20 -22.32 -2.34
CA SER A 607 21.52 -23.23 -1.25
C SER A 607 22.58 -22.56 -0.38
N THR A 608 22.26 -22.40 0.89
CA THR A 608 23.11 -21.75 1.90
C THR A 608 23.14 -22.64 3.12
N THR A 609 24.29 -22.73 3.78
CA THR A 609 24.41 -23.36 5.08
C THR A 609 24.30 -22.33 6.18
N ASP A 610 23.87 -22.76 7.36
CA ASP A 610 23.90 -21.93 8.55
C ASP A 610 25.34 -21.71 9.05
N THR A 611 25.53 -20.56 9.68
CA THR A 611 26.79 -20.20 10.33
C THR A 611 26.66 -20.36 11.84
N LEU A 612 27.60 -21.09 12.45
CA LEU A 612 27.77 -21.18 13.91
C LEU A 612 29.11 -20.57 14.30
N VAL A 613 29.09 -19.68 15.30
CA VAL A 613 30.26 -19.16 16.00
C VAL A 613 30.20 -19.60 17.46
N PHE A 614 31.22 -20.34 17.90
CA PHE A 614 31.36 -20.85 19.27
C PHE A 614 32.81 -20.76 19.71
N GLY A 615 33.14 -19.83 20.61
CA GLY A 615 34.52 -19.54 20.98
C GLY A 615 35.37 -19.13 19.76
N THR A 616 36.40 -19.92 19.42
CA THR A 616 37.25 -19.71 18.25
C THR A 616 36.75 -20.43 16.99
N LEU A 617 35.72 -21.29 17.10
CA LEU A 617 35.11 -21.97 15.95
C LEU A 617 34.18 -21.00 15.21
N ASN A 618 34.30 -20.98 13.88
CA ASN A 618 33.40 -20.25 12.99
C ASN A 618 33.22 -21.03 11.68
N THR A 619 32.01 -21.56 11.44
CA THR A 619 31.71 -22.39 10.25
C THR A 619 31.66 -21.61 8.93
N SER A 620 31.57 -20.27 8.96
CA SER A 620 31.60 -19.43 7.74
C SER A 620 33.00 -19.25 7.12
N THR A 621 34.04 -19.77 7.76
CA THR A 621 35.42 -19.62 7.28
C THR A 621 35.66 -20.60 6.14
N ALA A 622 35.61 -20.12 4.90
CA ALA A 622 35.82 -20.94 3.70
C ALA A 622 37.12 -21.78 3.78
N GLY A 623 37.01 -23.09 3.55
CA GLY A 623 38.14 -24.02 3.59
C GLY A 623 38.60 -24.42 4.99
N ALA A 624 37.85 -24.07 6.04
CA ALA A 624 38.18 -24.49 7.40
C ALA A 624 37.82 -25.97 7.62
N THR A 625 38.83 -26.84 7.55
CA THR A 625 38.73 -28.24 7.96
C THR A 625 39.18 -28.41 9.41
N GLY A 626 38.57 -29.34 10.15
CA GLY A 626 38.98 -29.61 11.54
C GLY A 626 38.58 -28.50 12.52
N LEU A 627 37.42 -27.86 12.30
CA LEU A 627 36.87 -26.81 13.16
C LEU A 627 36.70 -27.27 14.61
N ALA A 628 36.35 -28.55 14.82
CA ALA A 628 36.36 -29.21 16.12
C ALA A 628 37.05 -30.58 16.06
N THR A 629 37.64 -31.00 17.18
CA THR A 629 38.23 -32.34 17.34
C THR A 629 37.15 -33.32 17.80
N LYS A 630 36.92 -34.40 17.05
CA LYS A 630 35.93 -35.41 17.43
C LYS A 630 36.42 -36.26 18.61
N VAL A 631 35.62 -36.34 19.66
CA VAL A 631 35.81 -37.24 20.80
C VAL A 631 34.96 -38.49 20.58
N THR A 632 35.62 -39.65 20.67
CA THR A 632 34.92 -40.94 20.69
C THR A 632 34.65 -41.29 22.14
N LEU A 633 33.39 -41.22 22.55
CA LEU A 633 32.96 -41.55 23.90
C LEU A 633 33.22 -43.04 24.19
N SER A 634 33.70 -43.33 25.40
CA SER A 634 33.88 -44.68 25.88
C SER A 634 32.53 -45.34 26.20
N THR A 635 32.52 -46.67 26.37
CA THR A 635 31.33 -47.39 26.84
C THR A 635 30.92 -47.01 28.26
N ASN A 636 31.76 -46.28 29.00
CA ASN A 636 31.48 -45.81 30.35
C ASN A 636 30.72 -44.48 30.37
N ALA A 637 30.66 -43.74 29.26
CA ALA A 637 29.84 -42.53 29.12
C ALA A 637 28.36 -42.90 28.98
N THR A 638 27.74 -43.35 30.08
CA THR A 638 26.33 -43.80 30.10
C THR A 638 25.33 -42.68 30.36
N SER A 639 25.80 -41.48 30.66
CA SER A 639 24.98 -40.26 30.85
C SER A 639 25.63 -39.07 30.13
N LEU A 640 24.86 -38.01 29.94
CA LEU A 640 25.36 -36.80 29.28
C LEU A 640 26.48 -36.15 30.10
N GLU A 641 26.34 -36.14 31.43
CA GLU A 641 27.36 -35.60 32.34
C GLU A 641 28.69 -36.37 32.22
N LEU A 642 28.64 -37.71 32.12
CA LEU A 642 29.84 -38.52 31.91
C LEU A 642 30.45 -38.30 30.53
N ALA A 643 29.64 -38.06 29.51
CA ALA A 643 30.13 -37.70 28.18
C ALA A 643 30.87 -36.35 28.21
N PHE A 644 30.38 -35.36 28.95
CA PHE A 644 31.07 -34.08 29.15
C PHE A 644 32.36 -34.22 29.98
N VAL A 645 32.40 -35.12 30.97
CA VAL A 645 33.65 -35.42 31.69
C VAL A 645 34.73 -35.96 30.74
N GLU A 646 34.36 -36.87 29.83
CA GLU A 646 35.29 -37.36 28.81
C GLU A 646 35.69 -36.26 27.80
N ALA A 647 34.76 -35.39 27.43
CA ALA A 647 35.04 -34.23 26.57
C ALA A 647 35.99 -33.23 27.23
N ALA A 648 35.83 -32.95 28.52
CA ALA A 648 36.72 -32.10 29.31
C ALA A 648 38.15 -32.66 29.36
N ALA A 649 38.29 -33.97 29.61
CA ALA A 649 39.59 -34.64 29.55
C ALA A 649 40.25 -34.53 28.17
N ALA A 650 39.46 -34.55 27.09
CA ALA A 650 39.96 -34.41 25.72
C ALA A 650 40.26 -32.95 25.30
N SER A 651 39.62 -31.97 25.92
CA SER A 651 39.76 -30.54 25.64
C SER A 651 40.87 -29.85 26.47
N HIS A 652 41.51 -30.56 27.40
CA HIS A 652 42.46 -30.05 28.43
C HIS A 652 43.59 -29.10 27.92
N ALA A 653 44.03 -28.22 28.83
CA ALA A 653 45.06 -27.17 28.69
C ALA A 653 46.42 -27.65 28.16
N GLY A 654 46.47 -27.80 26.84
CA GLY A 654 47.66 -27.77 26.01
C GLY A 654 47.32 -27.40 24.56
N THR A 655 46.04 -27.50 24.18
CA THR A 655 45.56 -27.35 22.80
C THR A 655 44.51 -26.26 22.60
N ASP A 656 43.87 -25.75 23.66
CA ASP A 656 42.73 -24.79 23.59
C ASP A 656 41.65 -25.21 22.57
N ALA A 657 41.51 -26.53 22.37
CA ALA A 657 40.81 -27.11 21.23
C ALA A 657 39.34 -27.32 21.54
N ILE A 658 38.48 -26.81 20.66
CA ILE A 658 37.05 -27.12 20.69
C ILE A 658 36.87 -28.58 20.29
N VAL A 659 36.11 -29.33 21.09
CA VAL A 659 35.81 -30.74 20.84
C VAL A 659 34.34 -30.93 20.48
N THR A 660 34.05 -31.99 19.70
CA THR A 660 32.69 -32.39 19.35
C THR A 660 32.44 -33.86 19.68
N PHE A 661 31.26 -34.18 20.21
CA PHE A 661 30.83 -35.55 20.45
C PHE A 661 29.32 -35.70 20.21
N GLN A 662 28.87 -36.96 20.09
CA GLN A 662 27.46 -37.27 19.90
C GLN A 662 26.96 -38.12 21.06
N PHE A 663 25.81 -37.75 21.61
CA PHE A 663 25.15 -38.48 22.70
C PHE A 663 23.63 -38.36 22.57
N GLY A 664 22.89 -39.44 22.77
CA GLY A 664 21.41 -39.39 22.76
C GLY A 664 20.77 -38.91 21.45
N GLY A 665 21.48 -38.96 20.31
CA GLY A 665 20.99 -38.48 19.00
C GLY A 665 21.29 -37.02 18.68
N ASN A 666 21.98 -36.30 19.57
CA ASN A 666 22.39 -34.91 19.39
C ASN A 666 23.90 -34.78 19.27
N THR A 667 24.34 -33.61 18.79
CA THR A 667 25.75 -33.22 18.70
C THR A 667 26.03 -32.16 19.74
N TYR A 668 27.16 -32.27 20.41
CA TYR A 668 27.60 -31.32 21.43
C TYR A 668 28.93 -30.73 21.02
N LEU A 669 29.09 -29.43 21.23
CA LEU A 669 30.38 -28.74 21.18
C LEU A 669 30.75 -28.35 22.60
N PHE A 670 32.03 -28.53 22.93
CA PHE A 670 32.55 -28.26 24.25
C PHE A 670 33.95 -27.65 24.15
N LYS A 671 34.24 -26.70 25.04
CA LYS A 671 35.57 -26.16 25.25
C LYS A 671 35.80 -25.98 26.75
N ASP A 672 36.78 -26.70 27.24
CA ASP A 672 37.28 -26.61 28.61
C ASP A 672 37.84 -25.20 28.89
N GLY A 673 37.53 -24.68 30.07
CA GLY A 673 37.91 -23.36 30.56
C GLY A 673 39.27 -23.35 31.26
N ALA A 674 39.31 -22.68 32.42
CA ALA A 674 40.54 -22.44 33.16
C ALA A 674 40.97 -23.64 34.02
N ASP A 675 40.03 -24.48 34.47
CA ASP A 675 40.26 -25.62 35.37
C ASP A 675 40.53 -26.92 34.60
N ALA A 676 41.50 -26.81 33.72
CA ALA A 676 41.85 -27.76 32.70
C ALA A 676 41.63 -29.25 33.07
N GLY A 677 40.88 -29.95 32.23
CA GLY A 677 40.62 -31.39 32.29
C GLY A 677 39.50 -31.78 33.25
N ASN A 678 38.84 -30.81 33.87
CA ASN A 678 37.71 -31.01 34.75
C ASN A 678 36.48 -30.32 34.17
N LEU A 679 35.32 -30.96 34.33
CA LEU A 679 34.06 -30.35 33.94
C LEU A 679 33.62 -29.34 35.01
N ASP A 680 33.48 -28.09 34.60
CA ASP A 680 32.98 -26.99 35.40
C ASP A 680 31.75 -26.33 34.76
N ALA A 681 31.01 -25.53 35.53
CA ALA A 681 29.78 -24.90 35.05
C ALA A 681 30.02 -23.72 34.08
N SER A 682 31.23 -23.19 34.06
CA SER A 682 31.68 -22.07 33.20
C SER A 682 32.30 -22.51 31.88
N ASP A 683 32.61 -23.79 31.71
CA ASP A 683 33.06 -24.38 30.46
C ASP A 683 32.10 -24.03 29.34
N ALA A 684 32.62 -23.68 28.17
CA ALA A 684 31.75 -23.39 27.04
C ALA A 684 31.12 -24.70 26.55
N ALA A 685 29.80 -24.70 26.38
CA ALA A 685 29.08 -25.87 25.88
C ALA A 685 27.84 -25.43 25.10
N VAL A 686 27.54 -26.11 23.99
CA VAL A 686 26.28 -25.92 23.25
C VAL A 686 25.78 -27.25 22.72
N THR A 687 24.45 -27.42 22.74
CA THR A 687 23.77 -28.56 22.14
C THR A 687 23.25 -28.19 20.76
N ILE A 688 23.58 -29.00 19.76
CA ILE A 688 22.98 -28.98 18.43
C ILE A 688 22.10 -30.22 18.28
N VAL A 689 20.79 -30.01 18.13
CA VAL A 689 19.81 -31.08 17.98
C VAL A 689 20.00 -31.76 16.63
N GLY A 690 20.22 -33.08 16.66
CA GLY A 690 20.56 -33.87 15.48
C GLY A 690 22.05 -34.17 15.33
N LEU A 691 22.40 -34.88 14.25
CA LEU A 691 23.74 -35.37 13.99
C LEU A 691 24.46 -34.46 12.98
N VAL A 692 25.28 -33.55 13.48
CA VAL A 692 26.10 -32.61 12.69
C VAL A 692 27.57 -33.00 12.83
N ASP A 693 28.35 -32.85 11.76
CA ASP A 693 29.77 -33.22 11.74
C ASP A 693 30.67 -31.99 11.61
N PHE A 694 31.04 -31.40 12.75
CA PHE A 694 31.92 -30.24 12.83
C PHE A 694 33.40 -30.53 12.51
N THR A 695 33.74 -31.74 12.06
CA THR A 695 35.11 -32.04 11.58
C THR A 695 35.30 -31.70 10.10
N LYS A 696 34.20 -31.46 9.38
CA LYS A 696 34.17 -31.21 7.93
C LYS A 696 34.07 -29.72 7.61
N ASP A 697 34.32 -29.40 6.34
CA ASP A 697 34.06 -28.09 5.76
C ASP A 697 32.56 -27.96 5.45
N PHE A 698 31.94 -26.85 5.87
CA PHE A 698 30.51 -26.56 5.69
C PHE A 698 30.26 -25.83 4.38
N ASP A 699 31.28 -25.17 3.82
CA ASP A 699 31.14 -24.34 2.62
C ASP A 699 31.40 -25.10 1.31
N ALA A 700 31.84 -26.37 1.44
CA ALA A 700 32.17 -27.24 0.33
C ALA A 700 30.93 -27.95 -0.21
N TYR A 701 30.54 -27.64 -1.46
CA TYR A 701 29.61 -28.47 -2.22
C TYR A 701 30.28 -29.80 -2.56
N VAL A 702 29.79 -30.90 -1.98
CA VAL A 702 30.24 -32.26 -2.30
C VAL A 702 29.34 -32.81 -3.41
N VAL A 703 29.91 -33.04 -4.60
CA VAL A 703 29.22 -33.80 -5.66
C VAL A 703 29.09 -35.23 -5.17
N VAL A 704 27.88 -35.63 -4.74
CA VAL A 704 27.56 -37.00 -4.34
C VAL A 704 27.36 -37.89 -5.55
#